data_AF-A0A0A2KQ71-F1
#
_entry.id   AF-A0A0A2KQ71-F1
#
_cell.length_a   1.000
_cell.length_b   1.000
_cell.length_c   1.000
_cell.angle_alpha   90.00
_cell.angle_beta   90.00
_cell.angle_gamma   90.00
#
_symmetry.space_group_name_H-M   'P 1'
#
loop_
_entity.id
_entity.type
_entity.pdbx_description
1 polymer ?
#
loop_
_entity_poly.entity_id
_entity_poly.type
_entity_poly.pdbx_seq_one_letter_code
_entity_poly.pdbx_strand_id
1 'polypeptide(L)'
;MPTSPDSPILIIGAGISGLVLAQYLQRHDVPFKIFDRDSAIDARSGGWGLTLHWSLPALRELLPEHIVERFPETFVNKEASARGDTGRFQFFDLKSGDALYNIPAAERIRVSRVRLRELLTTGVGVQWNKSFQSIESTADEITAHFEDGTSYTGRLLVACDGSRSRTREILYPDVQMNQLPVQLLGASTLYSAEELGGIESIDPFIFQGSHPESNVFLFFSFLDTPGNFENSSKDRYHCQIITSWADSKGITVPDANAERITLMKKMTDSWSEPFRSLVHKLPDDVEVRSIRIEDWMFSLGRAHAHPRAVLMGDSAHTMTMFRGEGANNAIVDVLDLVKRVDMRQPSSFDSEALVSSLAAYENDVFARAEPSFLNSRQAVVQLRRNAVQHGSEIQFLHSLLVDLESSPSDPVPQVVKKIKNQIFRLETGQDPTESDLSTTASAQRESSTSEDRAPSKVSLGATDSTSSQIDSSLLTAIEHLAWGRNSAGCFPHMTCSCQYRKDGPQSLSGTGPLPVNASSPGLNSSLPSVTDAQKLIKFHLCHVAWHHNCIHGPKFLEQCELFWETGKFDDPLWLALYFSVLSATVSSIQDSTKVRELVDVDLQAIPSTHQLFSAMVQTLYNSHFLSNLSVCSVQAIVISTEVAHNLGLSQLNATLFNAAVRIAECLGIHKIQDPSKKPAQNKDEWDEKVEREVGKRVWCQMIIQDHFAIPFTDTYSISPMHFSTGPPMNADDYDLTDMPITSPTISTYIRVLVNLAELMPGLVDGLGPMKSRKPMREQYEHILHIDQKMRGIVKNIPPVLLRADKIKEAQIPWLAIARRSLAITAAEKIIMIHRPFLFRSFNDQTYIYSRRTCVAAAMTILREHEVIVREGDISIWTHTAFAITAAVIMCFEVNATADNQVTIAQSHKDAIVAARTRLADRTNDVLAQRGVALIDAIFTADTSSDSAGPGNKMIDFGQILAKFSTFTRMNLGPDTPETTVSRFSNTDPQDVIGAHFNEMQPAWDTAEDIDFDAWFNGTFHTLHDPLQF
;
A
#
# COMPACT_ATOMS: atom_id res chain seq x y z
N MET A 1 30.58 40.03 -15.92
CA MET A 1 31.49 39.41 -16.93
C MET A 1 31.51 37.92 -16.64
N PRO A 2 31.72 37.03 -17.63
CA PRO A 2 31.86 35.61 -17.33
C PRO A 2 32.94 35.41 -16.26
N THR A 3 32.64 34.61 -15.24
CA THR A 3 33.53 34.41 -14.09
C THR A 3 34.89 33.91 -14.53
N SER A 4 35.96 34.36 -13.86
CA SER A 4 37.28 33.78 -14.09
C SER A 4 37.23 32.25 -13.87
N PRO A 5 37.84 31.42 -14.74
CA PRO A 5 37.95 29.98 -14.51
C PRO A 5 38.72 29.63 -13.22
N ASP A 6 39.43 30.59 -12.62
CA ASP A 6 40.12 30.45 -11.32
C ASP A 6 39.21 30.74 -10.11
N SER A 7 37.99 31.25 -10.31
CA SER A 7 37.08 31.64 -9.22
C SER A 7 36.66 30.42 -8.40
N PRO A 8 36.75 30.41 -7.05
CA PRO A 8 36.52 29.20 -6.28
C PRO A 8 35.04 28.80 -6.16
N ILE A 9 34.78 27.52 -5.92
CA ILE A 9 33.54 27.05 -5.29
C ILE A 9 33.67 27.25 -3.77
N LEU A 10 32.65 27.79 -3.12
CA LEU A 10 32.62 28.03 -1.68
C LEU A 10 31.83 26.91 -0.99
N ILE A 11 32.44 26.18 -0.06
CA ILE A 11 31.78 25.12 0.71
C ILE A 11 31.66 25.56 2.16
N ILE A 12 30.44 25.76 2.64
CA ILE A 12 30.19 26.19 4.02
C ILE A 12 29.90 24.93 4.86
N GLY A 13 30.86 24.47 5.66
CA GLY A 13 30.78 23.32 6.57
C GLY A 13 31.67 22.15 6.17
N ALA A 14 32.62 21.77 7.04
CA ALA A 14 33.44 20.57 6.93
C ALA A 14 32.71 19.33 7.53
N GLY A 15 31.46 19.14 7.07
CA GLY A 15 30.68 17.91 7.27
C GLY A 15 31.10 16.79 6.32
N ILE A 16 30.37 15.68 6.33
CA ILE A 16 30.67 14.54 5.42
C ILE A 16 30.49 14.96 3.96
N SER A 17 29.35 15.54 3.59
CA SER A 17 29.08 16.06 2.24
C SER A 17 30.13 17.08 1.78
N GLY A 18 30.41 18.10 2.61
CA GLY A 18 31.38 19.15 2.30
C GLY A 18 32.80 18.64 2.08
N LEU A 19 33.25 17.67 2.90
CA LEU A 19 34.59 17.07 2.73
C LEU A 19 34.66 16.08 1.55
N VAL A 20 33.58 15.32 1.26
CA VAL A 20 33.53 14.46 0.06
C VAL A 20 33.51 15.31 -1.22
N LEU A 21 32.76 16.42 -1.23
CA LEU A 21 32.80 17.39 -2.33
C LEU A 21 34.20 18.02 -2.47
N ALA A 22 34.84 18.43 -1.38
CA ALA A 22 36.20 18.96 -1.40
C ALA A 22 37.20 17.95 -1.99
N GLN A 23 37.13 16.66 -1.62
CA GLN A 23 37.96 15.59 -2.18
C GLN A 23 37.71 15.40 -3.70
N TYR A 24 36.46 15.44 -4.14
CA TYR A 24 36.11 15.36 -5.57
C TYR A 24 36.67 16.56 -6.35
N LEU A 25 36.48 17.79 -5.86
CA LEU A 25 36.98 19.00 -6.50
C LEU A 25 38.52 19.03 -6.54
N GLN A 26 39.18 18.58 -5.47
CA GLN A 26 40.64 18.44 -5.41
C GLN A 26 41.17 17.40 -6.42
N ARG A 27 40.46 16.28 -6.60
CA ARG A 27 40.80 15.24 -7.60
C ARG A 27 40.68 15.72 -9.04
N HIS A 28 39.88 16.75 -9.28
CA HIS A 28 39.57 17.28 -10.62
C HIS A 28 40.13 18.69 -10.87
N ASP A 29 41.12 19.11 -10.07
CA ASP A 29 41.81 20.41 -10.17
C ASP A 29 40.88 21.64 -10.16
N VAL A 30 39.67 21.51 -9.59
CA VAL A 30 38.70 22.61 -9.53
C VAL A 30 39.00 23.51 -8.32
N PRO A 31 39.19 24.82 -8.48
CA PRO A 31 39.40 25.73 -7.36
C PRO A 31 38.22 25.74 -6.37
N PHE A 32 38.50 25.54 -5.08
CA PHE A 32 37.50 25.64 -4.02
C PHE A 32 38.08 26.21 -2.72
N LYS A 33 37.19 26.63 -1.81
CA LYS A 33 37.49 26.99 -0.42
C LYS A 33 36.42 26.41 0.48
N ILE A 34 36.83 25.66 1.51
CA ILE A 34 35.93 25.07 2.50
C ILE A 34 36.14 25.71 3.87
N PHE A 35 35.05 26.07 4.54
CA PHE A 35 35.02 26.84 5.78
C PHE A 35 34.26 26.06 6.86
N ASP A 36 34.68 26.10 8.13
CA ASP A 36 33.88 25.58 9.23
C ASP A 36 34.01 26.49 10.47
N ARG A 37 32.93 26.59 11.25
CA ARG A 37 32.89 27.33 12.51
C ARG A 37 33.59 26.61 13.66
N ASP A 38 33.77 25.29 13.55
CA ASP A 38 34.61 24.51 14.46
C ASP A 38 36.03 25.08 14.48
N SER A 39 36.72 25.02 15.62
CA SER A 39 38.09 25.55 15.74
C SER A 39 39.17 24.62 15.17
N ALA A 40 38.85 23.34 15.03
CA ALA A 40 39.67 22.27 14.47
C ALA A 40 38.80 21.04 14.14
N ILE A 41 39.38 20.03 13.48
CA ILE A 41 38.70 18.79 13.06
C ILE A 41 38.10 17.99 14.23
N ASP A 42 38.76 18.05 15.38
CA ASP A 42 38.53 17.32 16.63
C ASP A 42 37.80 18.15 17.70
N ALA A 43 37.50 19.42 17.42
CA ALA A 43 36.93 20.39 18.38
C ALA A 43 35.56 20.00 18.97
N ARG A 44 34.91 18.94 18.48
CA ARG A 44 33.67 18.38 19.03
C ARG A 44 33.93 17.04 19.72
N SER A 45 33.98 17.05 21.05
CA SER A 45 34.10 15.82 21.85
C SER A 45 32.88 14.91 21.68
N GLY A 46 33.13 13.62 21.42
CA GLY A 46 32.09 12.61 21.19
C GLY A 46 31.61 12.56 19.74
N GLY A 47 32.09 11.57 18.99
CA GLY A 47 31.60 11.23 17.65
C GLY A 47 30.40 10.28 17.69
N TRP A 48 29.53 10.38 16.69
CA TRP A 48 28.51 9.36 16.41
C TRP A 48 29.10 8.26 15.53
N GLY A 49 28.66 7.02 15.73
CA GLY A 49 28.85 5.96 14.73
C GLY A 49 27.90 6.19 13.56
N LEU A 50 28.42 6.13 12.33
CA LEU A 50 27.63 6.16 11.09
C LEU A 50 27.59 4.76 10.48
N THR A 51 26.49 4.41 9.82
CA THR A 51 26.40 3.21 8.99
C THR A 51 26.33 3.68 7.55
N LEU A 52 27.32 3.29 6.73
CA LEU A 52 27.34 3.56 5.31
C LEU A 52 27.01 2.26 4.57
N HIS A 53 26.04 2.31 3.66
CA HIS A 53 25.50 1.14 2.96
C HIS A 53 25.25 1.44 1.48
N TRP A 54 24.04 1.87 1.09
CA TRP A 54 23.73 2.11 -0.33
C TRP A 54 24.53 3.26 -0.95
N SER A 55 25.13 4.15 -0.14
CA SER A 55 26.04 5.19 -0.60
C SER A 55 27.50 4.74 -0.79
N LEU A 56 27.88 3.51 -0.43
CA LEU A 56 29.27 3.03 -0.54
C LEU A 56 29.83 3.08 -1.97
N PRO A 57 29.09 2.72 -3.04
CA PRO A 57 29.57 2.89 -4.41
C PRO A 57 29.82 4.35 -4.78
N ALA A 58 28.90 5.25 -4.41
CA ALA A 58 29.04 6.69 -4.65
C ALA A 58 30.25 7.29 -3.92
N LEU A 59 30.49 6.86 -2.67
CA LEU A 59 31.67 7.28 -1.91
C LEU A 59 32.99 6.82 -2.58
N ARG A 60 33.01 5.60 -3.11
CA ARG A 60 34.15 5.05 -3.87
C ARG A 60 34.34 5.74 -5.23
N GLU A 61 33.25 6.15 -5.89
CA GLU A 61 33.27 6.87 -7.17
C GLU A 61 33.84 8.30 -7.00
N LEU A 62 33.40 9.02 -5.97
CA LEU A 62 33.75 10.43 -5.73
C LEU A 62 35.19 10.63 -5.25
N LEU A 63 35.69 9.75 -4.38
CA LEU A 63 36.97 9.94 -3.70
C LEU A 63 38.20 9.53 -4.54
N PRO A 64 39.39 10.13 -4.28
CA PRO A 64 40.65 9.62 -4.80
C PRO A 64 40.93 8.19 -4.32
N GLU A 65 41.57 7.38 -5.16
CA GLU A 65 41.90 5.97 -4.89
C GLU A 65 42.66 5.79 -3.55
N HIS A 66 43.67 6.61 -3.29
CA HIS A 66 44.45 6.59 -2.04
C HIS A 66 43.66 6.97 -0.78
N ILE A 67 42.46 7.55 -0.90
CA ILE A 67 41.52 7.79 0.20
C ILE A 67 40.58 6.58 0.36
N VAL A 68 40.17 5.96 -0.75
CA VAL A 68 39.37 4.72 -0.76
C VAL A 68 40.14 3.54 -0.17
N GLU A 69 41.41 3.37 -0.53
CA GLU A 69 42.33 2.37 0.07
C GLU A 69 42.43 2.52 1.59
N ARG A 70 42.39 3.77 2.07
CA ARG A 70 42.47 4.15 3.48
C ARG A 70 41.12 4.16 4.20
N PHE A 71 40.01 3.91 3.53
CA PHE A 71 38.67 3.86 4.14
C PHE A 71 38.55 2.90 5.36
N PRO A 72 39.26 1.74 5.43
CA PRO A 72 39.36 0.91 6.63
C PRO A 72 39.95 1.60 7.88
N GLU A 73 40.63 2.74 7.74
CA GLU A 73 41.04 3.59 8.87
C GLU A 73 39.85 4.25 9.59
N THR A 74 38.63 4.15 9.06
CA THR A 74 37.44 4.76 9.66
C THR A 74 36.60 3.80 10.50
N PHE A 75 36.81 2.49 10.36
CA PHE A 75 35.89 1.45 10.84
C PHE A 75 35.80 1.38 12.37
N VAL A 76 34.61 1.10 12.91
CA VAL A 76 34.34 0.97 14.37
C VAL A 76 34.95 -0.29 14.97
N ASN A 77 34.98 -1.39 14.21
CA ASN A 77 35.58 -2.67 14.59
C ASN A 77 36.24 -3.28 13.35
N LYS A 78 37.53 -3.00 13.13
CA LYS A 78 38.25 -3.45 11.92
C LYS A 78 38.28 -4.96 11.81
N GLU A 79 38.46 -5.69 12.92
CA GLU A 79 38.54 -7.14 12.85
C GLU A 79 37.22 -7.75 12.38
N ALA A 80 36.09 -7.27 12.90
CA ALA A 80 34.77 -7.69 12.45
C ALA A 80 34.61 -7.45 10.93
N SER A 81 34.87 -6.23 10.46
CA SER A 81 34.78 -5.90 9.03
C SER A 81 35.79 -6.67 8.16
N ALA A 82 37.00 -6.97 8.66
CA ALA A 82 38.01 -7.77 7.95
C ALA A 82 37.63 -9.26 7.87
N ARG A 83 36.84 -9.77 8.82
CA ARG A 83 36.16 -11.07 8.76
C ARG A 83 34.93 -11.06 7.84
N GLY A 84 34.55 -9.91 7.29
CA GLY A 84 33.34 -9.73 6.49
C GLY A 84 32.05 -9.56 7.31
N ASP A 85 32.15 -9.38 8.63
CA ASP A 85 30.99 -9.12 9.48
C ASP A 85 30.45 -7.70 9.22
N THR A 86 29.17 -7.63 8.84
CA THR A 86 28.41 -6.42 8.55
C THR A 86 27.41 -6.07 9.66
N GLY A 87 27.42 -6.81 10.77
CA GLY A 87 26.48 -6.70 11.88
C GLY A 87 25.15 -7.40 11.61
N ARG A 88 24.41 -7.61 12.69
CA ARG A 88 23.04 -8.14 12.78
C ARG A 88 22.03 -7.02 13.06
N PHE A 89 22.47 -5.92 13.66
CA PHE A 89 21.68 -4.72 13.96
C PHE A 89 20.39 -5.10 14.72
N GLN A 90 20.56 -5.88 15.79
CA GLN A 90 19.45 -6.52 16.50
C GLN A 90 18.53 -5.52 17.18
N PHE A 91 17.26 -5.89 17.34
CA PHE A 91 16.26 -5.15 18.11
C PHE A 91 15.68 -6.02 19.22
N PHE A 92 15.49 -5.46 20.41
CA PHE A 92 15.07 -6.20 21.60
C PHE A 92 13.76 -5.71 22.22
N ASP A 93 12.97 -6.63 22.77
CA ASP A 93 12.04 -6.32 23.85
C ASP A 93 12.88 -6.09 25.12
N LEU A 94 12.88 -4.87 25.62
CA LEU A 94 13.73 -4.51 26.75
C LEU A 94 13.16 -4.94 28.12
N LYS A 95 11.95 -5.51 28.19
CA LYS A 95 11.39 -6.09 29.41
C LYS A 95 11.77 -7.56 29.56
N SER A 96 11.64 -8.36 28.50
CA SER A 96 12.01 -9.78 28.54
C SER A 96 13.48 -10.01 28.21
N GLY A 97 14.06 -9.20 27.33
CA GLY A 97 15.41 -9.37 26.78
C GLY A 97 15.47 -10.18 25.48
N ASP A 98 14.32 -10.56 24.94
CA ASP A 98 14.24 -11.33 23.70
C ASP A 98 14.58 -10.46 22.48
N ALA A 99 15.34 -11.03 21.54
CA ALA A 99 15.53 -10.44 20.23
C ALA A 99 14.20 -10.52 19.47
N LEU A 100 13.64 -9.36 19.12
CA LEU A 100 12.44 -9.26 18.30
C LEU A 100 12.80 -9.43 16.81
N TYR A 101 13.84 -8.75 16.33
CA TYR A 101 14.32 -8.92 14.95
C TYR A 101 15.79 -8.54 14.76
N ASN A 102 16.26 -8.79 13.55
CA ASN A 102 17.57 -8.42 13.05
C ASN A 102 17.38 -7.60 11.78
N ILE A 103 18.17 -6.53 11.56
CA ILE A 103 18.10 -5.82 10.28
C ILE A 103 18.96 -6.56 9.24
N PRO A 104 18.40 -6.91 8.07
CA PRO A 104 19.07 -7.46 6.89
C PRO A 104 20.53 -7.06 6.67
N ALA A 105 21.42 -8.04 6.53
CA ALA A 105 22.80 -7.83 6.10
C ALA A 105 22.84 -7.44 4.61
N ALA A 106 22.89 -6.13 4.36
CA ALA A 106 23.38 -5.55 3.11
C ALA A 106 24.91 -5.40 3.17
N GLU A 107 25.54 -4.95 2.08
CA GLU A 107 26.88 -4.35 2.20
C GLU A 107 26.75 -3.09 3.06
N ARG A 108 27.20 -3.16 4.32
CA ARG A 108 27.17 -2.03 5.26
C ARG A 108 28.42 -2.02 6.13
N ILE A 109 28.93 -0.82 6.39
CA ILE A 109 30.17 -0.57 7.12
C ILE A 109 29.88 0.45 8.22
N ARG A 110 30.19 0.11 9.48
CA ARG A 110 30.07 1.01 10.62
C ARG A 110 31.37 1.80 10.78
N VAL A 111 31.29 3.13 10.65
CA VAL A 111 32.44 4.04 10.68
C VAL A 111 32.30 5.07 11.81
N SER A 112 33.42 5.45 12.42
CA SER A 112 33.47 6.59 13.34
C SER A 112 33.36 7.88 12.54
N ARG A 113 32.38 8.74 12.86
CA ARG A 113 32.22 10.07 12.22
C ARG A 113 33.47 10.95 12.37
N VAL A 114 34.25 10.76 13.43
CA VAL A 114 35.50 11.49 13.65
C VAL A 114 36.57 10.99 12.69
N ARG A 115 36.90 9.69 12.71
CA ARG A 115 37.89 9.10 11.80
C ARG A 115 37.54 9.27 10.31
N LEU A 116 36.25 9.26 9.96
CA LEU A 116 35.82 9.56 8.60
C LEU A 116 36.06 11.04 8.23
N ARG A 117 35.75 12.01 9.10
CA ARG A 117 36.08 13.43 8.84
C ARG A 117 37.60 13.63 8.74
N GLU A 118 38.38 13.01 9.63
CA GLU A 118 39.85 13.07 9.62
C GLU A 118 40.42 12.53 8.30
N LEU A 119 40.01 11.33 7.87
CA LEU A 119 40.41 10.74 6.59
C LEU A 119 40.02 11.66 5.42
N LEU A 120 38.77 12.11 5.34
CA LEU A 120 38.29 12.99 4.27
C LEU A 120 38.95 14.39 4.28
N THR A 121 39.59 14.79 5.38
CA THR A 121 40.37 16.04 5.47
C THR A 121 41.81 15.87 4.97
N THR A 122 42.25 14.65 4.63
CA THR A 122 43.59 14.40 4.06
C THR A 122 43.80 15.27 2.81
N GLY A 123 44.75 16.21 2.87
CA GLY A 123 45.07 17.12 1.76
C GLY A 123 44.13 18.33 1.59
N VAL A 124 43.04 18.42 2.34
CA VAL A 124 42.00 19.46 2.21
C VAL A 124 42.27 20.64 3.14
N GLY A 125 42.48 21.84 2.56
CA GLY A 125 42.81 23.06 3.29
C GLY A 125 41.61 23.78 3.97
N VAL A 126 41.02 23.16 5.00
CA VAL A 126 39.86 23.73 5.71
C VAL A 126 40.19 25.03 6.46
N GLN A 127 39.34 26.04 6.28
CA GLN A 127 39.38 27.32 7.00
C GLN A 127 38.53 27.23 8.28
N TRP A 128 39.16 26.87 9.39
CA TRP A 128 38.53 26.74 10.72
C TRP A 128 38.26 28.10 11.40
N ASN A 129 37.40 28.11 12.42
CA ASN A 129 36.91 29.30 13.15
C ASN A 129 36.14 30.30 12.25
N LYS A 130 35.50 29.81 11.19
CA LYS A 130 34.77 30.60 10.17
C LYS A 130 33.27 30.43 10.33
N SER A 131 32.70 31.11 11.32
CA SER A 131 31.25 31.31 11.43
C SER A 131 30.72 32.09 10.23
N PHE A 132 29.94 31.43 9.38
CA PHE A 132 29.27 32.05 8.24
C PHE A 132 28.07 32.91 8.70
N GLN A 133 27.97 34.14 8.18
CA GLN A 133 27.03 35.17 8.65
C GLN A 133 25.97 35.53 7.60
N SER A 134 26.39 35.83 6.37
CA SER A 134 25.52 36.29 5.27
C SER A 134 26.11 36.00 3.87
N ILE A 135 25.25 36.06 2.85
CA ILE A 135 25.63 35.99 1.43
C ILE A 135 25.19 37.25 0.68
N GLU A 136 26.06 37.73 -0.20
CA GLU A 136 25.74 38.66 -1.28
C GLU A 136 25.93 37.93 -2.61
N SER A 137 25.05 38.12 -3.60
CA SER A 137 25.14 37.40 -4.88
C SER A 137 24.59 38.20 -6.04
N THR A 138 25.19 37.99 -7.21
CA THR A 138 24.76 38.54 -8.50
C THR A 138 24.43 37.40 -9.47
N ALA A 139 24.09 37.75 -10.73
CA ALA A 139 23.98 36.76 -11.79
C ALA A 139 25.33 36.08 -12.13
N ASP A 140 26.48 36.70 -11.84
CA ASP A 140 27.81 36.18 -12.17
C ASP A 140 28.55 35.56 -10.96
N GLU A 141 28.46 36.15 -9.77
CA GLU A 141 29.30 35.80 -8.61
C GLU A 141 28.52 35.72 -7.29
N ILE A 142 29.08 35.02 -6.30
CA ILE A 142 28.57 34.93 -4.92
C ILE A 142 29.67 35.15 -3.88
N THR A 143 29.41 35.98 -2.88
CA THR A 143 30.31 36.31 -1.77
C THR A 143 29.74 35.82 -0.46
N ALA A 144 30.51 35.02 0.28
CA ALA A 144 30.21 34.64 1.65
C ALA A 144 30.91 35.57 2.65
N HIS A 145 30.18 36.02 3.67
CA HIS A 145 30.69 36.89 4.73
C HIS A 145 30.69 36.13 6.07
N PHE A 146 31.69 36.40 6.91
CA PHE A 146 31.96 35.68 8.15
C PHE A 146 31.99 36.63 9.35
N GLU A 147 31.68 36.11 10.54
CA GLU A 147 31.57 36.92 11.77
C GLU A 147 32.88 37.61 12.20
N ASP A 148 34.03 37.14 11.70
CA ASP A 148 35.34 37.77 11.91
C ASP A 148 35.61 38.98 10.97
N GLY A 149 34.62 39.36 10.16
CA GLY A 149 34.71 40.45 9.20
C GLY A 149 35.41 40.08 7.89
N THR A 150 35.81 38.83 7.69
CA THR A 150 36.34 38.37 6.40
C THR A 150 35.23 38.01 5.42
N SER A 151 35.52 38.13 4.12
CA SER A 151 34.63 37.70 3.05
C SER A 151 35.40 37.02 1.93
N TYR A 152 34.72 36.14 1.20
CA TYR A 152 35.30 35.34 0.12
C TYR A 152 34.30 35.22 -1.04
N THR A 153 34.71 35.65 -2.23
CA THR A 153 33.91 35.55 -3.47
C THR A 153 34.25 34.28 -4.25
N GLY A 154 33.26 33.73 -4.95
CA GLY A 154 33.33 32.51 -5.75
C GLY A 154 32.21 32.41 -6.80
N ARG A 155 32.19 31.31 -7.56
CA ARG A 155 31.24 31.07 -8.67
C ARG A 155 29.95 30.34 -8.26
N LEU A 156 30.00 29.59 -7.15
CA LEU A 156 28.94 28.75 -6.58
C LEU A 156 29.21 28.60 -5.08
N LEU A 157 28.15 28.57 -4.27
CA LEU A 157 28.19 28.25 -2.85
C LEU A 157 27.36 27.00 -2.56
N VAL A 158 27.96 26.03 -1.87
CA VAL A 158 27.31 24.79 -1.42
C VAL A 158 27.27 24.77 0.10
N ALA A 159 26.06 24.70 0.66
CA ALA A 159 25.84 24.71 2.09
C ALA A 159 25.86 23.29 2.66
N CYS A 160 26.90 22.96 3.43
CA CYS A 160 27.10 21.70 4.14
C CYS A 160 27.16 21.92 5.67
N ASP A 161 26.60 23.03 6.16
CA ASP A 161 26.71 23.55 7.54
C ASP A 161 25.74 22.89 8.55
N GLY A 162 25.02 21.87 8.11
CA GLY A 162 24.36 20.88 8.96
C GLY A 162 22.93 21.23 9.40
N SER A 163 22.42 20.52 10.41
CA SER A 163 21.06 20.72 10.92
C SER A 163 20.81 22.09 11.59
N ARG A 164 21.89 22.85 11.88
CA ARG A 164 21.85 24.27 12.29
C ARG A 164 22.48 25.15 11.21
N SER A 165 22.03 24.94 9.96
CA SER A 165 22.51 25.65 8.77
C SER A 165 22.05 27.11 8.81
N ARG A 166 23.02 28.03 8.81
CA ARG A 166 22.77 29.47 8.68
C ARG A 166 22.51 29.84 7.22
N THR A 167 23.05 29.08 6.27
CA THR A 167 22.72 29.28 4.85
C THR A 167 21.24 28.98 4.57
N ARG A 168 20.70 27.88 5.12
CA ARG A 168 19.26 27.57 5.03
C ARG A 168 18.40 28.69 5.59
N GLU A 169 18.74 29.27 6.74
CA GLU A 169 17.99 30.39 7.34
C GLU A 169 17.94 31.63 6.42
N ILE A 170 18.90 31.81 5.50
CA ILE A 170 18.91 32.91 4.53
C ILE A 170 18.12 32.54 3.26
N LEU A 171 18.18 31.28 2.80
CA LEU A 171 17.45 30.83 1.61
C LEU A 171 15.96 30.54 1.89
N TYR A 172 15.63 30.15 3.13
CA TYR A 172 14.31 29.73 3.61
C TYR A 172 13.92 30.45 4.92
N PRO A 173 13.90 31.80 4.96
CA PRO A 173 13.77 32.57 6.21
C PRO A 173 12.44 32.35 6.97
N ASP A 174 11.37 31.96 6.25
CA ASP A 174 10.05 31.72 6.84
C ASP A 174 9.86 30.29 7.38
N VAL A 175 10.86 29.42 7.27
CA VAL A 175 10.71 27.98 7.55
C VAL A 175 11.56 27.55 8.75
N GLN A 176 10.92 26.90 9.71
CA GLN A 176 11.54 26.42 10.94
C GLN A 176 11.75 24.89 10.91
N MET A 177 12.64 24.40 11.78
CA MET A 177 12.80 22.96 12.03
C MET A 177 11.51 22.38 12.64
N ASN A 178 11.05 21.23 12.16
CA ASN A 178 9.90 20.54 12.73
C ASN A 178 10.34 19.85 14.03
N GLN A 179 9.90 20.33 15.19
CA GLN A 179 10.11 19.62 16.45
C GLN A 179 9.19 18.39 16.54
N LEU A 180 9.79 17.21 16.63
CA LEU A 180 9.07 15.97 16.85
C LEU A 180 8.79 15.78 18.35
N PRO A 181 7.68 15.09 18.73
CA PRO A 181 7.22 15.00 20.12
C PRO A 181 8.03 13.98 20.95
N VAL A 182 9.36 14.12 20.95
CA VAL A 182 10.34 13.15 21.44
C VAL A 182 11.47 13.80 22.22
N GLN A 183 11.79 13.21 23.36
CA GLN A 183 12.96 13.52 24.17
C GLN A 183 13.98 12.38 24.09
N LEU A 184 15.26 12.75 24.12
CA LEU A 184 16.39 11.84 24.04
C LEU A 184 17.47 12.26 25.03
N LEU A 185 17.96 11.31 25.82
CA LEU A 185 19.19 11.43 26.60
C LEU A 185 20.23 10.48 26.02
N GLY A 186 21.45 10.98 25.78
CA GLY A 186 22.55 10.22 25.22
C GLY A 186 23.86 10.45 25.97
N ALA A 187 24.60 9.36 26.19
CA ALA A 187 25.93 9.36 26.79
C ALA A 187 26.90 8.54 25.92
N SER A 188 28.20 8.80 26.09
CA SER A 188 29.26 7.93 25.60
C SER A 188 30.22 7.60 26.75
N THR A 189 30.65 6.34 26.84
CA THR A 189 31.46 5.83 27.96
C THR A 189 32.42 4.73 27.50
N LEU A 190 33.36 4.36 28.38
CA LEU A 190 34.23 3.20 28.22
C LEU A 190 33.73 2.04 29.07
N TYR A 191 33.76 0.82 28.53
CA TYR A 191 33.45 -0.42 29.25
C TYR A 191 34.48 -1.51 28.98
N SER A 192 34.85 -2.29 29.99
CA SER A 192 35.60 -3.54 29.83
C SER A 192 34.73 -4.66 29.25
N ALA A 193 35.35 -5.73 28.76
CA ALA A 193 34.62 -6.92 28.29
C ALA A 193 33.71 -7.54 29.37
N GLU A 194 34.09 -7.46 30.65
CA GLU A 194 33.29 -7.92 31.79
C GLU A 194 32.12 -6.98 32.09
N GLU A 195 32.32 -5.66 32.04
CA GLU A 195 31.24 -4.68 32.22
C GLU A 195 30.17 -4.82 31.13
N LEU A 196 30.60 -5.12 29.90
CA LEU A 196 29.73 -5.41 28.76
C LEU A 196 29.02 -6.77 28.84
N GLY A 197 29.42 -7.70 29.71
CA GLY A 197 28.76 -9.00 29.84
C GLY A 197 28.66 -9.82 28.54
N GLY A 198 29.56 -9.58 27.57
CA GLY A 198 29.58 -10.29 26.28
C GLY A 198 28.72 -9.71 25.15
N ILE A 199 28.18 -8.49 25.26
CA ILE A 199 27.32 -7.87 24.21
C ILE A 199 27.96 -7.67 22.82
N GLU A 200 29.28 -7.83 22.64
CA GLU A 200 29.86 -7.91 21.28
C GLU A 200 29.33 -9.14 20.50
N SER A 201 28.91 -10.20 21.22
CA SER A 201 28.22 -11.34 20.61
C SER A 201 26.76 -11.06 20.24
N ILE A 202 26.10 -10.06 20.85
CA ILE A 202 24.82 -9.51 20.38
C ILE A 202 25.03 -8.82 19.03
N ASP A 203 25.89 -7.80 18.99
CA ASP A 203 26.31 -7.15 17.74
C ASP A 203 27.69 -6.49 17.89
N PRO A 204 28.62 -6.63 16.94
CA PRO A 204 29.95 -6.00 17.02
C PRO A 204 29.97 -4.49 16.69
N PHE A 205 28.81 -3.89 16.38
CA PHE A 205 28.68 -2.51 15.93
C PHE A 205 27.52 -1.73 16.60
N ILE A 206 26.30 -2.27 16.65
CA ILE A 206 25.06 -1.54 17.03
C ILE A 206 23.87 -2.49 17.28
N PHE A 207 23.05 -2.19 18.29
CA PHE A 207 21.71 -2.77 18.49
C PHE A 207 20.75 -1.76 19.12
N GLN A 208 19.46 -2.07 19.11
CA GLN A 208 18.36 -1.19 19.55
C GLN A 208 17.33 -1.97 20.37
N GLY A 209 16.32 -1.31 20.92
CA GLY A 209 15.19 -1.99 21.55
C GLY A 209 14.13 -1.04 22.09
N SER A 210 13.00 -1.59 22.51
CA SER A 210 11.90 -0.84 23.14
C SER A 210 11.31 -1.63 24.30
N HIS A 211 11.04 -0.99 25.44
CA HIS A 211 10.39 -1.65 26.57
C HIS A 211 8.85 -1.54 26.45
N PRO A 212 8.09 -2.64 26.47
CA PRO A 212 6.65 -2.64 26.16
C PRO A 212 5.81 -1.66 26.99
N GLU A 213 5.83 -1.77 28.32
CA GLU A 213 4.91 -0.98 29.15
C GLU A 213 5.35 0.49 29.32
N SER A 214 6.66 0.74 29.40
CA SER A 214 7.20 2.09 29.57
C SER A 214 7.33 2.87 28.26
N ASN A 215 7.39 2.22 27.09
CA ASN A 215 7.67 2.86 25.79
C ASN A 215 8.94 3.74 25.83
N VAL A 216 9.94 3.31 26.58
CA VAL A 216 11.30 3.87 26.58
C VAL A 216 12.16 3.00 25.67
N PHE A 217 12.90 3.66 24.79
CA PHE A 217 13.64 3.07 23.68
C PHE A 217 15.15 3.13 23.92
N LEU A 218 15.87 2.05 23.63
CA LEU A 218 17.33 1.95 23.64
C LEU A 218 17.90 2.06 22.22
N PHE A 219 18.97 2.83 22.09
CA PHE A 219 19.94 2.67 21.00
C PHE A 219 21.33 2.51 21.63
N PHE A 220 22.04 1.46 21.25
CA PHE A 220 23.40 1.17 21.67
C PHE A 220 24.32 1.07 20.45
N SER A 221 25.48 1.71 20.48
CA SER A 221 26.49 1.57 19.42
C SER A 221 27.88 1.45 20.01
N PHE A 222 28.69 0.57 19.46
CA PHE A 222 30.14 0.73 19.54
C PHE A 222 30.55 1.98 18.74
N LEU A 223 31.56 2.68 19.24
CA LEU A 223 32.25 3.80 18.62
C LEU A 223 33.73 3.45 18.35
N ASP A 224 34.31 2.59 19.20
CA ASP A 224 35.62 1.96 18.98
C ASP A 224 35.74 0.66 19.79
N THR A 225 36.56 -0.29 19.31
CA THR A 225 36.88 -1.55 20.03
C THR A 225 38.32 -1.58 20.55
N PRO A 226 38.64 -2.44 21.54
CA PRO A 226 39.99 -2.56 22.07
C PRO A 226 41.03 -2.89 20.99
N GLY A 227 42.17 -2.18 21.00
CA GLY A 227 43.30 -2.42 20.09
C GLY A 227 43.06 -2.13 18.59
N ASN A 228 41.89 -1.60 18.23
CA ASN A 228 41.49 -1.34 16.83
C ASN A 228 42.44 -0.37 16.09
N PHE A 229 43.03 0.58 16.82
CA PHE A 229 44.05 1.54 16.39
C PHE A 229 45.09 1.77 17.51
N GLU A 230 46.24 2.37 17.19
CA GLU A 230 47.28 2.68 18.19
C GLU A 230 46.80 3.64 19.30
N ASN A 231 45.80 4.48 18.99
CA ASN A 231 45.15 5.41 19.92
C ASN A 231 43.84 4.88 20.52
N SER A 232 43.39 3.67 20.17
CA SER A 232 42.29 2.99 20.86
C SER A 232 42.71 2.58 22.27
N SER A 233 41.74 2.42 23.18
CA SER A 233 42.00 1.72 24.44
C SER A 233 42.47 0.28 24.16
N LYS A 234 43.26 -0.30 25.07
CA LYS A 234 43.82 -1.66 24.91
C LYS A 234 42.91 -2.75 25.46
N ASP A 235 41.96 -2.39 26.31
CA ASP A 235 41.18 -3.28 27.17
C ASP A 235 39.71 -2.85 27.36
N ARG A 236 39.33 -1.64 26.91
CA ARG A 236 37.97 -1.11 26.99
C ARG A 236 37.41 -0.70 25.64
N TYR A 237 36.15 -1.01 25.43
CA TYR A 237 35.34 -0.60 24.30
C TYR A 237 34.83 0.82 24.53
N HIS A 238 34.77 1.64 23.48
CA HIS A 238 34.10 2.94 23.51
C HIS A 238 32.69 2.77 22.97
N CYS A 239 31.70 3.11 23.79
CA CYS A 239 30.29 2.81 23.55
C CYS A 239 29.42 4.06 23.68
N GLN A 240 28.35 4.13 22.87
CA GLN A 240 27.29 5.13 22.91
C GLN A 240 26.01 4.48 23.42
N ILE A 241 25.34 5.11 24.38
CA ILE A 241 24.06 4.68 24.94
C ILE A 241 23.07 5.83 24.84
N ILE A 242 21.88 5.53 24.32
CA ILE A 242 20.80 6.48 24.10
C ILE A 242 19.50 5.89 24.66
N THR A 243 18.84 6.65 25.54
CA THR A 243 17.46 6.39 25.96
C THR A 243 16.55 7.47 25.39
N SER A 244 15.39 7.11 24.84
CA SER A 244 14.44 8.10 24.30
C SER A 244 12.98 7.73 24.55
N TRP A 245 12.12 8.74 24.71
CA TRP A 245 10.68 8.57 25.02
C TRP A 245 9.83 9.67 24.35
N ALA A 246 8.50 9.54 24.42
CA ALA A 246 7.55 10.48 23.84
C ALA A 246 7.09 11.55 24.85
N ASP A 247 6.83 12.77 24.39
CA ASP A 247 6.41 13.90 25.23
C ASP A 247 5.09 13.63 25.98
N SER A 248 4.22 12.81 25.39
CA SER A 248 2.97 12.33 26.00
C SER A 248 3.15 11.53 27.30
N LYS A 249 4.38 11.12 27.65
CA LYS A 249 4.69 10.53 28.97
C LYS A 249 4.74 11.56 30.11
N GLY A 250 4.79 12.86 29.82
CA GLY A 250 4.90 13.91 30.84
C GLY A 250 6.22 13.91 31.64
N ILE A 251 7.23 13.16 31.19
CA ILE A 251 8.56 13.11 31.82
C ILE A 251 9.34 14.35 31.36
N THR A 252 9.75 15.18 32.32
CA THR A 252 10.63 16.33 32.13
C THR A 252 12.10 15.90 32.22
N VAL A 253 12.94 16.35 31.28
CA VAL A 253 14.42 16.24 31.42
C VAL A 253 14.93 17.24 32.46
N PRO A 254 15.72 16.81 33.47
CA PRO A 254 16.41 17.72 34.39
C PRO A 254 17.54 18.52 33.74
N ASP A 255 17.84 19.70 34.29
CA ASP A 255 18.99 20.51 33.87
C ASP A 255 20.32 19.91 34.35
N ALA A 256 20.36 19.37 35.58
CA ALA A 256 21.58 18.84 36.18
C ALA A 256 21.99 17.46 35.62
N ASN A 257 23.27 17.30 35.29
CA ASN A 257 23.79 16.08 34.66
C ASN A 257 23.55 14.81 35.52
N ALA A 258 23.83 14.87 36.82
CA ALA A 258 23.60 13.74 37.74
C ALA A 258 22.11 13.35 37.84
N GLU A 259 21.19 14.31 37.70
CA GLU A 259 19.75 14.05 37.68
C GLU A 259 19.31 13.42 36.35
N ARG A 260 19.96 13.75 35.23
CA ARG A 260 19.77 13.04 33.95
C ARG A 260 20.25 11.59 34.02
N ILE A 261 21.42 11.33 34.61
CA ILE A 261 21.92 9.96 34.86
C ILE A 261 20.91 9.20 35.73
N THR A 262 20.45 9.82 36.81
CA THR A 262 19.44 9.25 37.72
C THR A 262 18.12 8.96 36.98
N LEU A 263 17.69 9.85 36.10
CA LEU A 263 16.49 9.64 35.26
C LEU A 263 16.70 8.49 34.26
N MET A 264 17.84 8.40 33.58
CA MET A 264 18.16 7.27 32.70
C MET A 264 18.06 5.96 33.46
N LYS A 265 18.80 5.81 34.58
CA LYS A 265 18.78 4.60 35.42
C LYS A 265 17.35 4.27 35.88
N LYS A 266 16.58 5.26 36.35
CA LYS A 266 15.18 5.07 36.78
C LYS A 266 14.22 4.66 35.65
N MET A 267 14.41 5.15 34.43
CA MET A 267 13.59 4.73 33.27
C MET A 267 13.91 3.30 32.79
N THR A 268 15.05 2.75 33.22
CA THR A 268 15.53 1.42 32.85
C THR A 268 15.51 0.40 33.99
N ASP A 269 14.99 0.77 35.18
CA ASP A 269 14.93 -0.13 36.35
C ASP A 269 14.21 -1.45 36.05
N SER A 270 13.19 -1.43 35.18
CA SER A 270 12.40 -2.59 34.76
C SER A 270 12.96 -3.34 33.54
N TRP A 271 14.13 -2.95 33.03
CA TRP A 271 14.71 -3.59 31.86
C TRP A 271 15.38 -4.92 32.22
N SER A 272 15.45 -5.83 31.26
CA SER A 272 16.21 -7.07 31.36
C SER A 272 17.73 -6.81 31.28
N GLU A 273 18.51 -7.73 31.84
CA GLU A 273 19.97 -7.75 31.66
C GLU A 273 20.31 -8.41 30.31
N PRO A 274 21.31 -7.93 29.55
CA PRO A 274 22.31 -6.92 29.93
C PRO A 274 21.89 -5.47 29.68
N PHE A 275 20.76 -5.20 29.02
CA PHE A 275 20.34 -3.85 28.61
C PHE A 275 20.23 -2.88 29.78
N ARG A 276 19.72 -3.37 30.91
CA ARG A 276 19.69 -2.66 32.18
C ARG A 276 21.10 -2.33 32.70
N SER A 277 22.00 -3.31 32.80
CA SER A 277 23.41 -3.07 33.15
C SER A 277 24.08 -2.00 32.30
N LEU A 278 23.82 -1.96 30.99
CA LEU A 278 24.41 -0.94 30.11
C LEU A 278 24.04 0.50 30.51
N VAL A 279 22.87 0.72 31.13
CA VAL A 279 22.46 2.04 31.64
C VAL A 279 22.81 2.22 33.12
N HIS A 280 22.71 1.16 33.93
CA HIS A 280 23.01 1.23 35.37
C HIS A 280 24.51 1.33 35.68
N LYS A 281 25.38 0.76 34.83
CA LYS A 281 26.84 0.88 34.92
C LYS A 281 27.40 2.19 34.32
N LEU A 282 26.55 3.10 33.82
CA LEU A 282 26.99 4.45 33.46
C LEU A 282 27.65 5.13 34.67
N PRO A 283 28.89 5.65 34.55
CA PRO A 283 29.53 6.40 35.62
C PRO A 283 28.70 7.60 36.06
N ASP A 284 28.67 7.91 37.36
CA ASP A 284 27.81 8.99 37.90
C ASP A 284 28.34 10.41 37.55
N ASP A 285 29.49 10.50 36.88
CA ASP A 285 30.11 11.71 36.32
C ASP A 285 30.05 11.77 34.77
N VAL A 286 29.49 10.77 34.08
CA VAL A 286 29.45 10.73 32.61
C VAL A 286 28.57 11.84 32.02
N GLU A 287 28.98 12.46 30.91
CA GLU A 287 28.17 13.51 30.28
C GLU A 287 26.91 12.93 29.60
N VAL A 288 25.73 13.31 30.11
CA VAL A 288 24.42 12.98 29.53
C VAL A 288 23.84 14.20 28.81
N ARG A 289 23.94 14.18 27.49
CA ARG A 289 23.42 15.22 26.59
C ARG A 289 21.91 15.02 26.37
N SER A 290 21.15 16.09 26.53
CA SER A 290 19.72 16.14 26.15
C SER A 290 19.58 16.64 24.72
N ILE A 291 18.75 15.98 23.92
CA ILE A 291 18.49 16.33 22.53
C ILE A 291 16.98 16.30 22.26
N ARG A 292 16.45 17.40 21.72
CA ARG A 292 15.13 17.42 21.06
C ARG A 292 15.32 16.96 19.63
N ILE A 293 14.50 16.00 19.19
CA ILE A 293 14.59 15.49 17.82
C ILE A 293 13.82 16.45 16.90
N GLU A 294 14.52 16.92 15.88
CA GLU A 294 14.04 17.86 14.89
C GLU A 294 14.36 17.32 13.49
N ASP A 295 13.46 17.58 12.54
CA ASP A 295 13.67 17.27 11.13
C ASP A 295 13.34 18.50 10.26
N TRP A 296 13.89 18.55 9.05
CA TRP A 296 13.53 19.55 8.03
C TRP A 296 13.91 19.07 6.64
N MET A 297 13.11 19.42 5.63
CA MET A 297 13.45 19.19 4.23
C MET A 297 13.02 20.38 3.37
N PHE A 298 13.82 20.71 2.35
CA PHE A 298 13.52 21.78 1.40
C PHE A 298 12.34 21.45 0.49
N SER A 299 11.75 22.49 -0.12
CA SER A 299 10.62 22.40 -1.05
C SER A 299 11.06 22.76 -2.47
N LEU A 300 10.74 21.91 -3.45
CA LEU A 300 11.03 22.17 -4.88
C LEU A 300 10.43 23.48 -5.39
N GLY A 301 11.11 24.10 -6.35
CA GLY A 301 10.60 25.26 -7.11
C GLY A 301 10.53 26.59 -6.34
N ARG A 302 11.03 26.64 -5.10
CA ARG A 302 11.03 27.88 -4.30
C ARG A 302 12.18 28.81 -4.73
N ALA A 303 11.84 29.87 -5.44
CA ALA A 303 12.81 30.93 -5.76
C ALA A 303 13.33 31.63 -4.49
N HIS A 304 14.65 31.84 -4.42
CA HIS A 304 15.34 32.65 -3.42
C HIS A 304 16.26 33.69 -4.10
N ALA A 305 16.66 34.74 -3.39
CA ALA A 305 17.43 35.87 -3.94
C ALA A 305 18.89 35.55 -4.34
N HIS A 306 19.27 34.27 -4.31
CA HIS A 306 20.66 33.82 -4.37
C HIS A 306 20.85 32.65 -5.37
N PRO A 307 20.79 32.89 -6.70
CA PRO A 307 20.79 31.84 -7.73
C PRO A 307 22.11 31.04 -7.86
N ARG A 308 23.09 31.33 -7.00
CA ARG A 308 24.41 30.68 -6.92
C ARG A 308 24.66 30.03 -5.55
N ALA A 309 23.62 29.83 -4.74
CA ALA A 309 23.67 29.11 -3.48
C ALA A 309 22.78 27.86 -3.54
N VAL A 310 23.24 26.74 -2.99
CA VAL A 310 22.48 25.48 -2.97
C VAL A 310 22.69 24.72 -1.65
N LEU A 311 21.69 23.97 -1.18
CA LEU A 311 21.75 23.16 0.05
C LEU A 311 22.20 21.71 -0.22
N MET A 312 22.84 21.07 0.76
CA MET A 312 23.40 19.72 0.67
C MET A 312 23.56 19.03 2.04
N GLY A 313 23.16 17.75 2.14
CA GLY A 313 23.13 16.99 3.39
C GLY A 313 22.10 17.56 4.38
N ASP A 314 22.40 17.50 5.69
CA ASP A 314 21.46 17.96 6.74
C ASP A 314 21.02 19.44 6.58
N SER A 315 21.74 20.27 5.80
CA SER A 315 21.27 21.64 5.51
C SER A 315 20.01 21.60 4.62
N ALA A 316 19.95 20.67 3.67
CA ALA A 316 18.84 20.42 2.75
C ALA A 316 17.77 19.49 3.35
N HIS A 317 18.18 18.39 3.98
CA HIS A 317 17.30 17.33 4.51
C HIS A 317 17.81 16.82 5.87
N THR A 318 17.62 17.60 6.94
CA THR A 318 17.85 17.07 8.29
C THR A 318 16.87 15.93 8.56
N MET A 319 17.38 14.69 8.59
CA MET A 319 16.63 13.48 8.94
C MET A 319 16.90 13.07 10.40
N THR A 320 16.02 12.24 10.96
CA THR A 320 16.20 11.68 12.30
C THR A 320 17.16 10.47 12.28
N MET A 321 17.79 10.16 13.43
CA MET A 321 18.85 9.14 13.47
C MET A 321 18.37 7.68 13.32
N PHE A 322 17.08 7.39 13.48
CA PHE A 322 16.59 6.03 13.74
C PHE A 322 16.82 5.03 12.60
N ARG A 323 16.85 5.48 11.34
CA ARG A 323 17.17 4.63 10.16
C ARG A 323 18.62 4.76 9.64
N GLY A 324 19.36 5.80 10.05
CA GLY A 324 20.74 6.03 9.59
C GLY A 324 20.90 6.64 8.18
N GLU A 325 19.80 6.94 7.47
CA GLU A 325 19.80 7.33 6.05
C GLU A 325 20.52 8.66 5.75
N GLY A 326 20.59 9.61 6.71
CA GLY A 326 21.03 10.99 6.46
C GLY A 326 22.47 11.09 5.92
N ALA A 327 23.41 10.30 6.45
CA ALA A 327 24.80 10.29 5.97
C ALA A 327 24.93 9.67 4.56
N ASN A 328 24.06 8.72 4.22
CA ASN A 328 24.05 8.06 2.92
C ASN A 328 23.48 9.02 1.86
N ASN A 329 22.39 9.73 2.18
CA ASN A 329 21.86 10.81 1.34
C ASN A 329 22.88 11.92 1.14
N ALA A 330 23.51 12.43 2.21
CA ALA A 330 24.51 13.50 2.13
C ALA A 330 25.75 13.16 1.26
N ILE A 331 26.07 11.87 1.07
CA ILE A 331 27.13 11.43 0.14
C ILE A 331 26.61 11.44 -1.30
N VAL A 332 25.40 10.94 -1.56
CA VAL A 332 24.85 10.89 -2.92
C VAL A 332 24.40 12.26 -3.43
N ASP A 333 24.08 13.21 -2.54
CA ASP A 333 23.90 14.62 -2.94
C ASP A 333 25.15 15.15 -3.67
N VAL A 334 26.36 14.81 -3.20
CA VAL A 334 27.60 15.22 -3.87
C VAL A 334 27.66 14.62 -5.28
N LEU A 335 27.27 13.35 -5.43
CA LEU A 335 27.27 12.65 -6.71
C LEU A 335 26.24 13.24 -7.68
N ASP A 336 25.05 13.59 -7.21
CA ASP A 336 24.00 14.18 -8.03
C ASP A 336 24.39 15.61 -8.45
N LEU A 337 24.99 16.41 -7.56
CA LEU A 337 25.43 17.77 -7.87
C LEU A 337 26.50 17.77 -8.98
N VAL A 338 27.52 16.91 -8.88
CA VAL A 338 28.63 16.87 -9.86
C VAL A 338 28.25 16.19 -11.18
N LYS A 339 27.12 15.46 -11.21
CA LYS A 339 26.49 14.98 -12.45
C LYS A 339 25.67 16.06 -13.16
N ARG A 340 25.06 17.00 -12.41
CA ARG A 340 24.25 18.09 -12.98
C ARG A 340 25.06 19.34 -13.33
N VAL A 341 26.15 19.61 -12.62
CA VAL A 341 27.08 20.72 -12.87
C VAL A 341 28.48 20.16 -13.13
N ASP A 342 28.98 20.25 -14.38
CA ASP A 342 30.39 19.93 -14.65
C ASP A 342 31.27 21.04 -14.06
N MET A 343 31.79 20.78 -12.87
CA MET A 343 32.55 21.74 -12.07
C MET A 343 33.82 22.27 -12.77
N ARG A 344 34.26 21.64 -13.86
CA ARG A 344 35.45 22.00 -14.64
C ARG A 344 35.11 22.94 -15.81
N GLN A 345 33.85 22.98 -16.27
CA GLN A 345 33.44 23.75 -17.45
C GLN A 345 32.94 25.15 -17.04
N PRO A 346 33.57 26.25 -17.49
CA PRO A 346 33.11 27.60 -17.13
C PRO A 346 31.66 27.88 -17.52
N SER A 347 31.18 27.35 -18.64
CA SER A 347 29.79 27.53 -19.11
C SER A 347 28.74 26.80 -18.27
N SER A 348 29.12 25.77 -17.50
CA SER A 348 28.23 25.19 -16.47
C SER A 348 27.95 26.16 -15.32
N PHE A 349 28.66 27.29 -15.26
CA PHE A 349 28.43 28.39 -14.34
C PHE A 349 27.82 29.63 -15.01
N ASP A 350 27.38 29.58 -16.27
CA ASP A 350 26.57 30.64 -16.89
C ASP A 350 25.20 30.72 -16.17
N SER A 351 24.66 31.93 -15.94
CA SER A 351 23.55 32.12 -15.00
C SER A 351 22.27 31.31 -15.30
N GLU A 352 21.95 31.07 -16.57
CA GLU A 352 20.77 30.29 -16.97
C GLU A 352 21.04 28.78 -16.88
N ALA A 353 22.21 28.34 -17.35
CA ALA A 353 22.64 26.95 -17.30
C ALA A 353 22.79 26.46 -15.85
N LEU A 354 23.40 27.27 -14.98
CA LEU A 354 23.60 26.93 -13.57
C LEU A 354 22.27 26.83 -12.82
N VAL A 355 21.33 27.77 -13.01
CA VAL A 355 20.01 27.70 -12.36
C VAL A 355 19.24 26.46 -12.82
N SER A 356 19.30 26.12 -14.11
CA SER A 356 18.70 24.90 -14.66
C SER A 356 19.34 23.62 -14.06
N SER A 357 20.67 23.57 -13.98
CA SER A 357 21.41 22.45 -13.39
C SER A 357 21.19 22.29 -11.88
N LEU A 358 21.12 23.39 -11.13
CA LEU A 358 20.83 23.35 -9.69
C LEU A 358 19.39 22.90 -9.43
N ALA A 359 18.41 23.38 -10.22
CA ALA A 359 17.04 22.89 -10.15
C ALA A 359 16.94 21.39 -10.50
N ALA A 360 17.72 20.90 -11.48
CA ALA A 360 17.78 19.47 -11.79
C ALA A 360 18.39 18.64 -10.65
N TYR A 361 19.44 19.14 -9.99
CA TYR A 361 20.00 18.55 -8.77
C TYR A 361 18.98 18.52 -7.62
N GLU A 362 18.26 19.61 -7.40
CA GLU A 362 17.22 19.68 -6.36
C GLU A 362 16.11 18.65 -6.60
N ASN A 363 15.71 18.41 -7.86
CA ASN A 363 14.75 17.35 -8.19
C ASN A 363 15.30 15.94 -7.88
N ASP A 364 16.56 15.64 -8.22
CA ASP A 364 17.19 14.34 -7.89
C ASP A 364 17.28 14.11 -6.38
N VAL A 365 17.77 15.11 -5.64
CA VAL A 365 17.85 15.05 -4.18
C VAL A 365 16.46 14.92 -3.57
N PHE A 366 15.46 15.66 -4.04
CA PHE A 366 14.10 15.58 -3.50
C PHE A 366 13.51 14.17 -3.69
N ALA A 367 13.56 13.64 -4.92
CA ALA A 367 13.02 12.32 -5.24
C ALA A 367 13.68 11.17 -4.46
N ARG A 368 14.97 11.29 -4.13
CA ARG A 368 15.72 10.32 -3.32
C ARG A 368 15.55 10.53 -1.80
N ALA A 369 15.58 11.77 -1.35
CA ALA A 369 15.61 12.11 0.07
C ALA A 369 14.22 12.16 0.71
N GLU A 370 13.14 12.48 -0.01
CA GLU A 370 11.79 12.56 0.56
C GLU A 370 11.33 11.21 1.15
N PRO A 371 11.46 10.05 0.45
CA PRO A 371 11.15 8.75 1.04
C PRO A 371 12.02 8.43 2.26
N SER A 372 13.31 8.80 2.23
CA SER A 372 14.25 8.61 3.35
C SER A 372 13.86 9.46 4.57
N PHE A 373 13.47 10.71 4.33
CA PHE A 373 13.04 11.70 5.31
C PHE A 373 11.73 11.28 5.98
N LEU A 374 10.70 10.96 5.19
CA LEU A 374 9.40 10.54 5.68
C LEU A 374 9.48 9.20 6.44
N ASN A 375 10.24 8.22 5.96
CA ASN A 375 10.44 6.96 6.70
C ASN A 375 11.26 7.15 7.99
N SER A 376 12.24 8.05 8.00
CA SER A 376 13.00 8.38 9.21
C SER A 376 12.12 9.12 10.23
N ARG A 377 11.25 10.04 9.78
CA ARG A 377 10.22 10.67 10.62
C ARG A 377 9.22 9.63 11.15
N GLN A 378 8.78 8.69 10.32
CA GLN A 378 7.84 7.64 10.74
C GLN A 378 8.46 6.75 11.83
N ALA A 379 9.71 6.29 11.68
CA ALA A 379 10.39 5.44 12.68
C ALA A 379 10.33 5.99 14.12
N VAL A 380 10.37 7.32 14.28
CA VAL A 380 10.24 8.06 15.55
C VAL A 380 8.89 7.80 16.26
N VAL A 381 7.82 7.65 15.47
CA VAL A 381 6.44 7.40 15.91
C VAL A 381 6.16 5.90 16.05
N GLN A 382 6.81 5.11 15.20
CA GLN A 382 6.48 3.73 14.88
C GLN A 382 7.07 2.71 15.89
N LEU A 383 8.34 2.89 16.27
CA LEU A 383 9.11 2.02 17.19
C LEU A 383 8.62 2.06 18.66
N ARG A 384 7.48 2.72 18.92
CA ARG A 384 6.90 3.00 20.24
C ARG A 384 5.41 2.67 20.32
N ARG A 385 4.92 1.84 19.39
CA ARG A 385 3.58 1.23 19.46
C ARG A 385 3.61 -0.25 19.10
N ASN A 386 4.23 -0.64 17.98
CA ASN A 386 3.94 -1.96 17.40
C ASN A 386 4.82 -3.10 17.97
N ALA A 387 6.16 -3.01 17.90
CA ALA A 387 7.06 -4.03 18.47
C ALA A 387 6.70 -4.41 19.93
N VAL A 388 6.38 -3.37 20.70
CA VAL A 388 5.87 -3.38 22.08
C VAL A 388 4.56 -4.16 22.27
N GLN A 389 3.64 -4.05 21.31
CA GLN A 389 2.28 -4.57 21.39
C GLN A 389 2.16 -5.99 20.79
N HIS A 390 3.16 -6.41 20.01
CA HIS A 390 3.22 -7.71 19.33
C HIS A 390 4.37 -8.60 19.81
N GLY A 391 5.09 -8.24 20.88
CA GLY A 391 6.31 -8.95 21.33
C GLY A 391 6.18 -10.47 21.47
N SER A 392 5.04 -10.97 21.97
CA SER A 392 4.77 -12.43 22.06
C SER A 392 4.40 -13.09 20.73
N GLU A 393 3.87 -12.34 19.77
CA GLU A 393 3.64 -12.81 18.39
C GLU A 393 4.98 -12.90 17.65
N ILE A 394 5.85 -11.91 17.84
CA ILE A 394 7.22 -11.89 17.31
C ILE A 394 8.08 -12.98 17.94
N GLN A 395 7.99 -13.21 19.26
CA GLN A 395 8.66 -14.32 19.94
C GLN A 395 8.07 -15.67 19.49
N PHE A 396 6.76 -15.75 19.22
CA PHE A 396 6.16 -16.88 18.50
C PHE A 396 6.64 -16.98 17.02
N LEU A 397 7.31 -15.96 16.51
CA LEU A 397 8.08 -16.01 15.27
C LEU A 397 9.60 -16.07 15.56
N HIS A 398 10.01 -16.56 16.74
CA HIS A 398 11.40 -16.84 17.18
C HIS A 398 11.77 -18.26 17.84
N SER A 399 11.02 -19.40 17.63
CA SER A 399 11.47 -20.86 17.68
C SER A 399 11.27 -21.89 16.47
N LEU A 400 10.49 -21.60 15.37
CA LEU A 400 10.05 -22.38 14.19
C LEU A 400 11.04 -22.49 13.06
N LEU A 401 11.57 -21.33 12.70
CA LEU A 401 12.42 -21.06 11.59
C LEU A 401 13.83 -21.59 11.95
N VAL A 402 14.15 -21.68 13.26
CA VAL A 402 15.17 -22.56 13.86
C VAL A 402 14.73 -24.00 13.70
N ASP A 403 13.53 -24.43 14.12
CA ASP A 403 13.08 -25.82 13.89
C ASP A 403 13.09 -26.23 12.38
N LEU A 404 12.91 -25.28 11.46
CA LEU A 404 12.98 -25.45 10.01
C LEU A 404 14.44 -25.48 9.52
N GLU A 405 15.28 -24.55 9.97
CA GLU A 405 16.70 -24.47 9.58
C GLU A 405 17.59 -25.50 10.30
N SER A 406 17.11 -26.10 11.40
CA SER A 406 17.75 -27.22 12.10
C SER A 406 17.21 -28.59 11.68
N SER A 407 16.16 -28.64 10.84
CA SER A 407 15.64 -29.88 10.25
C SER A 407 16.62 -30.43 9.21
N PRO A 408 16.88 -31.75 9.15
CA PRO A 408 17.78 -32.38 8.18
C PRO A 408 17.19 -32.50 6.75
N SER A 409 16.27 -31.61 6.38
CA SER A 409 15.56 -31.57 5.08
C SER A 409 15.42 -30.12 4.63
N ASP A 410 15.82 -29.79 3.40
CA ASP A 410 15.94 -28.41 2.91
C ASP A 410 14.72 -27.51 3.28
N PRO A 411 14.93 -26.41 4.03
CA PRO A 411 13.84 -25.53 4.46
C PRO A 411 13.28 -24.73 3.28
N VAL A 412 11.95 -24.77 3.11
CA VAL A 412 11.25 -24.11 2.00
C VAL A 412 11.48 -22.59 2.02
N PRO A 413 12.23 -21.99 1.07
CA PRO A 413 12.70 -20.61 1.20
C PRO A 413 11.57 -19.57 1.20
N GLN A 414 10.43 -19.88 0.55
CA GLN A 414 9.25 -19.00 0.54
C GLN A 414 8.55 -18.93 1.90
N VAL A 415 8.56 -20.02 2.69
CA VAL A 415 7.97 -20.04 4.04
C VAL A 415 8.87 -19.23 4.98
N VAL A 416 10.17 -19.51 4.94
CA VAL A 416 11.24 -18.72 5.59
C VAL A 416 11.10 -17.22 5.29
N LYS A 417 10.92 -16.84 4.02
CA LYS A 417 10.71 -15.44 3.62
C LYS A 417 9.42 -14.87 4.21
N LYS A 418 8.28 -15.55 4.09
CA LYS A 418 7.00 -15.08 4.65
C LYS A 418 7.06 -14.83 6.17
N ILE A 419 7.80 -15.65 6.92
CA ILE A 419 7.98 -15.46 8.36
C ILE A 419 8.81 -14.20 8.64
N LYS A 420 9.95 -14.02 7.96
CA LYS A 420 10.79 -12.80 8.05
C LYS A 420 10.02 -11.53 7.69
N ASN A 421 9.19 -11.59 6.64
CA ASN A 421 8.30 -10.49 6.24
C ASN A 421 7.24 -10.16 7.32
N GLN A 422 6.74 -11.15 8.08
CA GLN A 422 5.76 -10.92 9.14
C GLN A 422 6.40 -10.40 10.42
N ILE A 423 7.56 -10.93 10.82
CA ILE A 423 8.42 -10.39 11.89
C ILE A 423 8.59 -8.88 11.67
N PHE A 424 9.24 -8.51 10.56
CA PHE A 424 9.49 -7.10 10.18
C PHE A 424 8.24 -6.22 10.25
N ARG A 425 7.08 -6.72 9.81
CA ARG A 425 5.80 -6.00 9.89
C ARG A 425 5.35 -5.72 11.31
N LEU A 426 5.56 -6.64 12.24
CA LEU A 426 5.12 -6.53 13.63
C LEU A 426 5.97 -5.54 14.41
N GLU A 427 7.28 -5.41 14.12
CA GLU A 427 8.10 -4.39 14.80
C GLU A 427 8.05 -3.02 14.13
N THR A 428 8.25 -2.99 12.81
CA THR A 428 8.31 -1.75 12.04
C THR A 428 6.92 -1.21 11.71
N GLY A 429 5.84 -1.98 11.87
CA GLY A 429 4.48 -1.57 11.48
C GLY A 429 4.34 -1.17 10.00
N GLN A 430 5.33 -1.49 9.17
CA GLN A 430 5.42 -1.18 7.74
C GLN A 430 5.56 -2.50 6.97
N ASP A 431 5.19 -2.49 5.69
CA ASP A 431 5.47 -3.61 4.79
C ASP A 431 6.96 -3.61 4.40
N PRO A 432 7.62 -4.78 4.30
CA PRO A 432 9.06 -4.82 4.01
C PRO A 432 9.34 -4.44 2.56
N THR A 433 10.28 -3.50 2.36
CA THR A 433 10.80 -3.21 1.01
C THR A 433 11.76 -4.32 0.56
N GLU A 434 12.04 -4.45 -0.75
CA GLU A 434 12.90 -5.54 -1.24
C GLU A 434 14.35 -5.49 -0.71
N SER A 435 14.83 -4.31 -0.30
CA SER A 435 16.11 -4.15 0.42
C SER A 435 16.08 -4.67 1.86
N ASP A 436 14.89 -4.73 2.49
CA ASP A 436 14.72 -5.06 3.90
C ASP A 436 14.57 -6.59 4.15
N LEU A 437 15.17 -7.47 3.32
CA LEU A 437 14.86 -8.91 3.32
C LEU A 437 16.03 -9.92 3.29
N SER A 438 17.30 -9.50 3.30
CA SER A 438 18.44 -10.43 3.15
C SER A 438 18.79 -11.25 4.40
N THR A 439 18.61 -10.72 5.61
CA THR A 439 18.74 -11.45 6.89
C THR A 439 17.70 -10.94 7.91
N THR A 440 17.45 -11.60 9.03
CA THR A 440 18.01 -12.89 9.49
C THR A 440 16.85 -13.80 9.86
N ALA A 441 17.12 -15.09 9.91
CA ALA A 441 16.28 -16.00 10.65
C ALA A 441 16.63 -15.92 12.16
N SER A 442 15.83 -16.38 13.11
CA SER A 442 14.75 -17.37 12.96
C SER A 442 13.76 -17.39 14.19
N ALA A 443 12.42 -17.64 14.07
CA ALA A 443 11.64 -18.78 14.70
C ALA A 443 9.97 -18.87 14.85
N GLN A 444 8.88 -19.35 15.66
CA GLN A 444 8.16 -20.25 16.77
C GLN A 444 7.82 -19.94 18.29
N ARG A 445 6.57 -20.37 18.72
CA ARG A 445 6.04 -21.12 19.94
C ARG A 445 6.02 -20.54 21.38
N GLU A 446 4.97 -20.76 22.22
CA GLU A 446 3.62 -21.40 22.06
C GLU A 446 2.53 -20.92 23.08
N SER A 447 1.26 -20.86 22.62
CA SER A 447 -0.06 -21.10 23.31
C SER A 447 -0.50 -20.54 24.70
N SER A 448 -1.72 -19.92 24.71
CA SER A 448 -2.86 -20.16 25.66
C SER A 448 -2.76 -19.65 27.13
N THR A 449 -3.79 -19.51 28.02
CA THR A 449 -5.30 -19.48 28.08
C THR A 449 -5.72 -19.00 29.51
N SER A 450 -6.96 -18.69 29.96
CA SER A 450 -8.36 -18.59 29.45
C SER A 450 -9.30 -17.90 30.48
N GLU A 451 -10.55 -17.59 30.08
CA GLU A 451 -11.81 -17.49 30.88
C GLU A 451 -12.06 -16.43 32.01
N ASP A 452 -13.02 -15.55 31.73
CA ASP A 452 -14.35 -15.44 32.39
C ASP A 452 -14.50 -15.27 33.93
N ARG A 453 -14.96 -14.07 34.37
CA ARG A 453 -16.32 -13.84 34.97
C ARG A 453 -16.56 -12.47 35.60
N ALA A 454 -17.84 -12.06 35.57
CA ALA A 454 -18.46 -11.00 36.38
C ALA A 454 -19.85 -11.52 36.86
N PRO A 455 -20.80 -10.72 37.40
CA PRO A 455 -20.73 -9.45 38.14
C PRO A 455 -21.52 -9.53 39.49
N SER A 456 -21.70 -8.40 40.20
CA SER A 456 -22.79 -8.25 41.19
C SER A 456 -23.34 -6.82 41.24
N LYS A 457 -24.66 -6.65 41.10
CA LYS A 457 -25.39 -5.36 41.14
C LYS A 457 -26.05 -5.11 42.50
N VAL A 458 -26.30 -3.84 42.82
CA VAL A 458 -27.38 -3.39 43.72
C VAL A 458 -28.13 -2.24 43.01
N SER A 459 -29.46 -2.12 43.18
CA SER A 459 -30.27 -1.31 42.25
C SER A 459 -31.59 -0.73 42.78
N LEU A 460 -31.88 0.49 42.31
CA LEU A 460 -33.18 0.98 41.80
C LEU A 460 -34.37 1.31 42.73
N GLY A 461 -35.26 2.11 42.15
CA GLY A 461 -36.47 2.75 42.69
C GLY A 461 -36.64 4.12 42.02
N ALA A 462 -37.08 4.25 40.75
CA ALA A 462 -38.37 3.84 40.13
C ALA A 462 -39.56 4.70 40.67
N THR A 463 -40.62 5.04 39.93
CA THR A 463 -41.24 4.44 38.72
C THR A 463 -41.71 5.53 37.71
N ASP A 464 -42.17 5.28 36.48
CA ASP A 464 -42.48 4.02 35.77
C ASP A 464 -41.69 3.86 34.46
N SER A 465 -40.89 2.79 34.43
CA SER A 465 -40.53 1.91 33.31
C SER A 465 -40.68 2.41 31.85
N THR A 466 -39.64 2.45 31.02
CA THR A 466 -38.26 1.94 31.17
C THR A 466 -37.25 3.05 31.50
N SER A 467 -36.47 2.86 32.56
CA SER A 467 -35.57 3.89 33.09
C SER A 467 -34.12 3.75 32.63
N SER A 468 -33.42 4.89 32.61
CA SER A 468 -31.97 4.99 32.86
C SER A 468 -31.02 4.21 31.94
N GLN A 469 -31.05 4.53 30.65
CA GLN A 469 -29.79 4.65 29.88
C GLN A 469 -29.43 6.14 29.80
N ILE A 470 -28.67 6.63 30.80
CA ILE A 470 -27.66 7.67 30.51
C ILE A 470 -26.56 6.87 29.82
N ASP A 471 -26.65 6.84 28.50
CA ASP A 471 -26.26 5.65 27.74
C ASP A 471 -24.74 5.51 27.60
N SER A 472 -24.24 4.29 27.38
CA SER A 472 -22.80 4.12 27.10
C SER A 472 -22.41 4.85 25.81
N SER A 473 -23.35 4.99 24.86
CA SER A 473 -23.19 5.85 23.69
C SER A 473 -22.92 7.32 24.03
N LEU A 474 -23.38 7.85 25.16
CA LEU A 474 -23.07 9.21 25.61
C LEU A 474 -21.65 9.33 26.18
N LEU A 475 -21.18 8.33 26.93
CA LEU A 475 -19.79 8.31 27.41
C LEU A 475 -18.83 8.15 26.23
N THR A 476 -19.06 7.15 25.37
CA THR A 476 -18.33 6.98 24.11
C THR A 476 -18.44 8.22 23.22
N ALA A 477 -19.54 8.98 23.29
CA ALA A 477 -19.63 10.24 22.56
C ALA A 477 -18.70 11.34 23.09
N ILE A 478 -18.57 11.45 24.41
CA ILE A 478 -17.64 12.40 25.05
C ILE A 478 -16.19 11.95 24.83
N GLU A 479 -15.90 10.66 24.88
CA GLU A 479 -14.58 10.07 24.56
C GLU A 479 -14.18 10.33 23.10
N HIS A 480 -15.10 10.12 22.15
CA HIS A 480 -14.89 10.43 20.74
C HIS A 480 -14.60 11.92 20.52
N LEU A 481 -15.35 12.83 21.16
CA LEU A 481 -15.08 14.27 21.10
C LEU A 481 -13.67 14.60 21.64
N ALA A 482 -13.24 13.96 22.73
CA ALA A 482 -11.88 14.09 23.26
C ALA A 482 -10.78 13.52 22.33
N TRP A 483 -11.15 12.67 21.37
CA TRP A 483 -10.28 12.15 20.31
C TRP A 483 -10.43 12.88 18.97
N GLY A 484 -11.21 13.96 18.90
CA GLY A 484 -11.50 14.68 17.65
C GLY A 484 -12.37 13.91 16.65
N ARG A 485 -13.13 12.91 17.13
CA ARG A 485 -14.00 12.04 16.32
C ARG A 485 -15.47 12.36 16.56
N ASN A 486 -16.28 12.17 15.53
CA ASN A 486 -17.73 12.18 15.72
C ASN A 486 -18.21 10.88 16.38
N SER A 487 -19.35 10.99 17.03
CA SER A 487 -20.06 9.94 17.77
C SER A 487 -21.58 10.05 17.65
N ALA A 488 -22.09 11.19 17.20
CA ALA A 488 -23.49 11.30 16.80
C ALA A 488 -23.77 10.25 15.70
N GLY A 489 -24.88 9.52 15.84
CA GLY A 489 -25.37 8.57 14.84
C GLY A 489 -25.93 9.24 13.56
N CYS A 490 -25.33 10.36 13.16
CA CYS A 490 -25.65 11.11 11.96
C CYS A 490 -24.60 10.81 10.89
N PHE A 491 -25.01 10.09 9.84
CA PHE A 491 -24.33 10.15 8.54
C PHE A 491 -24.33 11.62 8.06
N PRO A 492 -23.22 12.20 7.58
CA PRO A 492 -23.19 13.59 7.15
C PRO A 492 -24.22 13.90 6.05
N HIS A 493 -25.08 14.87 6.31
CA HIS A 493 -26.03 15.44 5.34
C HIS A 493 -26.05 16.97 5.50
N MET A 494 -26.49 17.69 4.47
CA MET A 494 -26.38 19.16 4.38
C MET A 494 -26.90 19.94 5.59
N THR A 495 -27.91 19.39 6.30
CA THR A 495 -28.56 20.01 7.46
C THR A 495 -27.99 19.58 8.82
N CYS A 496 -27.10 18.56 8.90
CA CYS A 496 -26.60 18.03 10.16
C CYS A 496 -25.40 18.80 10.71
N SER A 497 -25.47 19.24 11.98
CA SER A 497 -24.37 19.90 12.71
C SER A 497 -23.22 18.95 13.11
N CYS A 498 -22.85 18.00 12.26
CA CYS A 498 -21.78 17.03 12.49
C CYS A 498 -20.40 17.63 12.15
N GLN A 499 -19.34 17.20 12.84
CA GLN A 499 -17.97 17.71 12.59
C GLN A 499 -17.37 17.34 11.22
N TYR A 500 -18.05 16.51 10.42
CA TYR A 500 -17.64 16.18 9.04
C TYR A 500 -18.34 17.06 7.99
N ARG A 501 -19.28 17.92 8.42
CA ARG A 501 -19.78 19.01 7.60
C ARG A 501 -18.69 20.08 7.51
N LYS A 502 -18.04 20.17 6.33
CA LYS A 502 -17.26 21.36 5.96
C LYS A 502 -18.16 22.59 6.13
N ASP A 503 -17.58 23.73 6.53
CA ASP A 503 -18.34 24.96 6.72
C ASP A 503 -19.16 25.33 5.48
N GLY A 504 -20.23 26.11 5.69
CA GLY A 504 -21.21 26.46 4.65
C GLY A 504 -20.60 27.17 3.42
N PRO A 505 -21.42 27.49 2.40
CA PRO A 505 -21.00 27.89 1.04
C PRO A 505 -20.28 29.26 0.91
N GLN A 506 -19.49 29.64 1.92
CA GLN A 506 -18.61 30.81 1.96
C GLN A 506 -17.14 30.43 2.24
N SER A 507 -16.83 29.23 2.76
CA SER A 507 -15.45 28.88 3.19
C SER A 507 -14.56 28.21 2.14
N LEU A 508 -15.11 27.72 1.02
CA LEU A 508 -14.33 27.18 -0.12
C LEU A 508 -14.74 27.80 -1.45
N SER A 509 -14.99 29.12 -1.44
CA SER A 509 -14.99 29.88 -2.69
C SER A 509 -13.55 29.99 -3.22
N GLY A 510 -13.17 29.04 -4.07
CA GLY A 510 -11.97 29.15 -4.90
C GLY A 510 -12.11 30.34 -5.84
N THR A 511 -11.69 31.52 -5.38
CA THR A 511 -11.76 32.81 -6.10
C THR A 511 -10.50 33.07 -6.93
N GLY A 512 -9.91 32.01 -7.45
CA GLY A 512 -9.18 32.06 -8.72
C GLY A 512 -9.95 31.23 -9.76
N PRO A 513 -9.88 31.54 -11.06
CA PRO A 513 -10.03 30.46 -12.03
C PRO A 513 -8.96 29.42 -11.68
N LEU A 514 -9.29 28.12 -11.72
CA LEU A 514 -8.24 27.15 -12.04
C LEU A 514 -7.75 27.54 -13.43
N PRO A 515 -6.50 28.01 -13.60
CA PRO A 515 -5.98 28.16 -14.93
C PRO A 515 -5.94 26.75 -15.53
N VAL A 516 -6.55 26.55 -16.69
CA VAL A 516 -6.35 25.32 -17.47
C VAL A 516 -4.86 25.14 -17.83
N ASN A 517 -4.05 26.18 -17.61
CA ASN A 517 -2.58 26.21 -17.72
C ASN A 517 -1.84 26.17 -16.35
N ALA A 518 -2.48 25.77 -15.23
CA ALA A 518 -1.79 25.59 -13.95
C ALA A 518 -1.17 24.18 -13.88
N SER A 519 0.06 24.10 -14.37
CA SER A 519 0.77 22.84 -14.60
C SER A 519 1.13 22.09 -13.32
N SER A 520 0.24 21.18 -12.89
CA SER A 520 0.68 19.85 -12.48
C SER A 520 0.98 19.04 -13.76
N PRO A 521 2.25 18.73 -14.09
CA PRO A 521 2.60 18.07 -15.35
C PRO A 521 2.14 16.60 -15.37
N GLY A 522 0.87 16.38 -15.71
CA GLY A 522 0.25 15.05 -15.82
C GLY A 522 -1.28 15.02 -15.71
N LEU A 523 -1.90 15.97 -14.99
CA LEU A 523 -3.35 15.94 -14.76
C LEU A 523 -4.15 16.30 -16.03
N ASN A 524 -3.72 17.33 -16.77
CA ASN A 524 -4.35 17.72 -18.04
C ASN A 524 -4.26 16.65 -19.13
N SER A 525 -3.23 15.80 -19.11
CA SER A 525 -3.06 14.66 -20.04
C SER A 525 -3.88 13.42 -19.64
N SER A 526 -4.60 13.47 -18.51
CA SER A 526 -5.41 12.35 -17.98
C SER A 526 -6.92 12.59 -18.13
N LEU A 527 -7.35 13.67 -18.78
CA LEU A 527 -8.75 14.00 -19.04
C LEU A 527 -9.10 13.80 -20.54
N PRO A 528 -10.22 13.14 -20.88
CA PRO A 528 -10.81 13.22 -22.23
C PRO A 528 -11.21 14.66 -22.60
N SER A 529 -11.53 14.91 -23.87
CA SER A 529 -12.19 16.18 -24.25
C SER A 529 -13.55 16.29 -23.55
N VAL A 530 -14.04 17.52 -23.35
CA VAL A 530 -15.38 17.74 -22.73
C VAL A 530 -16.49 17.01 -23.51
N THR A 531 -16.40 16.97 -24.84
CA THR A 531 -17.35 16.26 -25.71
C THR A 531 -17.32 14.76 -25.47
N ASP A 532 -16.14 14.16 -25.36
CA ASP A 532 -15.99 12.72 -25.17
C ASP A 532 -16.31 12.31 -23.73
N ALA A 533 -15.97 13.15 -22.75
CA ALA A 533 -16.42 13.00 -21.37
C ALA A 533 -17.95 13.05 -21.26
N GLN A 534 -18.61 13.99 -21.94
CA GLN A 534 -20.08 14.05 -21.99
C GLN A 534 -20.70 12.76 -22.57
N LYS A 535 -20.13 12.23 -23.66
CA LYS A 535 -20.53 10.95 -24.26
C LYS A 535 -20.34 9.79 -23.27
N LEU A 536 -19.17 9.67 -22.67
CA LEU A 536 -18.82 8.61 -21.71
C LEU A 536 -19.69 8.65 -20.44
N ILE A 537 -19.79 9.80 -19.76
CA ILE A 537 -20.60 9.93 -18.54
C ILE A 537 -22.08 9.64 -18.83
N LYS A 538 -22.62 10.17 -19.93
CA LYS A 538 -24.01 9.89 -20.33
C LYS A 538 -24.24 8.42 -20.66
N PHE A 539 -23.30 7.77 -21.35
CA PHE A 539 -23.36 6.34 -21.60
C PHE A 539 -23.34 5.55 -20.29
N HIS A 540 -22.42 5.86 -19.37
CA HIS A 540 -22.27 5.21 -18.07
C HIS A 540 -23.56 5.24 -17.25
N LEU A 541 -24.19 6.41 -17.12
CA LEU A 541 -25.45 6.59 -16.39
C LEU A 541 -26.60 5.76 -16.99
N CYS A 542 -26.63 5.59 -18.32
CA CYS A 542 -27.68 4.85 -19.01
C CYS A 542 -27.42 3.34 -19.18
N HIS A 543 -26.17 2.86 -19.08
CA HIS A 543 -25.80 1.49 -19.47
C HIS A 543 -24.92 0.73 -18.47
N VAL A 544 -24.26 1.40 -17.51
CA VAL A 544 -23.27 0.78 -16.60
C VAL A 544 -23.60 1.00 -15.13
N ALA A 545 -24.22 2.14 -14.79
CA ALA A 545 -24.46 2.56 -13.41
C ALA A 545 -25.39 1.64 -12.59
N TRP A 546 -26.14 0.74 -13.22
CA TRP A 546 -26.98 -0.28 -12.56
C TRP A 546 -26.16 -1.34 -11.82
N HIS A 547 -24.91 -1.61 -12.23
CA HIS A 547 -24.10 -2.70 -11.66
C HIS A 547 -23.53 -2.33 -10.29
N HIS A 548 -23.04 -1.10 -10.16
CA HIS A 548 -22.49 -0.57 -8.90
C HIS A 548 -23.48 0.30 -8.12
N ASN A 549 -24.36 1.04 -8.81
CA ASN A 549 -25.41 1.93 -8.27
C ASN A 549 -24.97 3.00 -7.23
N CYS A 550 -23.67 3.12 -6.93
CA CYS A 550 -23.07 4.09 -5.98
C CYS A 550 -23.24 5.60 -6.28
N ILE A 551 -24.03 6.00 -7.28
CA ILE A 551 -24.24 7.42 -7.66
C ILE A 551 -25.72 7.70 -7.92
N HIS A 552 -26.08 8.99 -7.88
CA HIS A 552 -27.39 9.51 -8.26
C HIS A 552 -27.24 10.32 -9.55
N GLY A 553 -27.72 9.79 -10.67
CA GLY A 553 -27.39 10.23 -12.02
C GLY A 553 -27.56 11.74 -12.27
N PRO A 554 -28.74 12.33 -12.01
CA PRO A 554 -28.96 13.77 -12.22
C PRO A 554 -28.08 14.66 -11.35
N LYS A 555 -27.72 14.22 -10.13
CA LYS A 555 -26.87 15.00 -9.21
C LYS A 555 -25.40 14.96 -9.63
N PHE A 556 -24.94 13.78 -10.05
CA PHE A 556 -23.60 13.62 -10.61
C PHE A 556 -23.45 14.36 -11.94
N LEU A 557 -24.51 14.46 -12.75
CA LEU A 557 -24.51 15.26 -13.97
C LEU A 557 -24.50 16.78 -13.67
N GLU A 558 -25.30 17.28 -12.71
CA GLU A 558 -25.24 18.69 -12.22
C GLU A 558 -23.79 19.08 -11.84
N GLN A 559 -23.06 18.17 -11.20
CA GLN A 559 -21.64 18.34 -10.83
C GLN A 559 -20.69 18.29 -12.05
N CYS A 560 -20.91 17.36 -12.99
CA CYS A 560 -20.09 17.28 -14.21
C CYS A 560 -20.27 18.52 -15.09
N GLU A 561 -21.49 19.02 -15.26
CA GLU A 561 -21.80 20.22 -16.03
C GLU A 561 -21.12 21.46 -15.41
N LEU A 562 -21.21 21.64 -14.09
CA LEU A 562 -20.49 22.70 -13.38
C LEU A 562 -18.96 22.60 -13.57
N PHE A 563 -18.41 21.39 -13.53
CA PHE A 563 -16.98 21.15 -13.74
C PHE A 563 -16.54 21.46 -15.18
N TRP A 564 -17.31 21.02 -16.19
CA TRP A 564 -17.01 21.28 -17.59
C TRP A 564 -17.14 22.76 -17.98
N GLU A 565 -18.11 23.48 -17.41
CA GLU A 565 -18.32 24.92 -17.68
C GLU A 565 -17.33 25.83 -16.94
N THR A 566 -16.93 25.47 -15.72
CA THR A 566 -16.24 26.41 -14.80
C THR A 566 -14.93 25.89 -14.19
N GLY A 567 -14.61 24.61 -14.37
CA GLY A 567 -13.49 23.92 -13.72
C GLY A 567 -13.71 23.63 -12.22
N LYS A 568 -14.87 23.93 -11.65
CA LYS A 568 -15.13 23.86 -10.19
C LYS A 568 -15.77 22.55 -9.74
N PHE A 569 -15.47 22.18 -8.50
CA PHE A 569 -16.06 21.08 -7.73
C PHE A 569 -15.97 21.44 -6.23
N ASP A 570 -16.92 20.99 -5.42
CA ASP A 570 -17.00 21.36 -3.99
C ASP A 570 -16.06 20.52 -3.08
N ASP A 571 -15.62 19.36 -3.55
CA ASP A 571 -14.71 18.46 -2.83
C ASP A 571 -13.67 17.88 -3.80
N PRO A 572 -12.34 18.01 -3.56
CA PRO A 572 -11.33 17.45 -4.45
C PRO A 572 -11.43 15.92 -4.64
N LEU A 573 -12.03 15.20 -3.69
CA LEU A 573 -12.27 13.77 -3.83
C LEU A 573 -13.40 13.43 -4.83
N TRP A 574 -14.22 14.40 -5.24
CA TRP A 574 -15.14 14.23 -6.37
C TRP A 574 -14.40 13.95 -7.68
N LEU A 575 -13.21 14.53 -7.88
CA LEU A 575 -12.43 14.28 -9.09
C LEU A 575 -11.91 12.82 -9.15
N ALA A 576 -11.66 12.18 -7.99
CA ALA A 576 -11.35 10.75 -7.94
C ALA A 576 -12.58 9.90 -8.34
N LEU A 577 -13.78 10.28 -7.90
CA LEU A 577 -15.04 9.64 -8.32
C LEU A 577 -15.24 9.79 -9.84
N TYR A 578 -15.04 11.00 -10.38
CA TYR A 578 -15.13 11.28 -11.81
C TYR A 578 -14.16 10.42 -12.65
N PHE A 579 -12.88 10.34 -12.25
CA PHE A 579 -11.92 9.43 -12.89
C PHE A 579 -12.30 7.95 -12.76
N SER A 580 -12.84 7.53 -11.61
CA SER A 580 -13.30 6.13 -11.45
C SER A 580 -14.48 5.80 -12.35
N VAL A 581 -15.43 6.72 -12.53
CA VAL A 581 -16.55 6.54 -13.44
C VAL A 581 -16.04 6.42 -14.88
N LEU A 582 -15.20 7.36 -15.34
CA LEU A 582 -14.61 7.29 -16.69
C LEU A 582 -13.82 6.00 -16.92
N SER A 583 -13.00 5.58 -15.94
CA SER A 583 -12.23 4.34 -16.03
C SER A 583 -13.14 3.12 -16.20
N ALA A 584 -14.23 3.03 -15.42
CA ALA A 584 -15.23 1.97 -15.54
C ALA A 584 -15.97 2.02 -16.89
N THR A 585 -16.31 3.21 -17.39
CA THR A 585 -16.93 3.38 -18.70
C THR A 585 -16.02 2.85 -19.81
N VAL A 586 -14.77 3.33 -19.88
CA VAL A 586 -13.81 2.92 -20.93
C VAL A 586 -13.53 1.42 -20.84
N SER A 587 -13.31 0.88 -19.63
CA SER A 587 -13.14 -0.56 -19.43
C SER A 587 -14.33 -1.39 -19.94
N SER A 588 -15.56 -0.89 -19.75
CA SER A 588 -16.77 -1.64 -20.13
C SER A 588 -17.06 -1.69 -21.63
N ILE A 589 -16.48 -0.77 -22.40
CA ILE A 589 -16.71 -0.63 -23.85
C ILE A 589 -15.51 -1.04 -24.71
N GLN A 590 -14.30 -1.14 -24.14
CA GLN A 590 -13.05 -1.35 -24.89
C GLN A 590 -13.09 -2.57 -25.84
N ASP A 591 -13.72 -3.66 -25.39
CA ASP A 591 -13.77 -4.95 -26.10
C ASP A 591 -15.00 -5.09 -27.03
N SER A 592 -15.88 -4.09 -27.12
CA SER A 592 -17.08 -4.11 -27.99
C SER A 592 -17.03 -3.04 -29.08
N THR A 593 -16.93 -3.45 -30.35
CA THR A 593 -17.04 -2.54 -31.49
C THR A 593 -18.42 -1.88 -31.58
N LYS A 594 -19.50 -2.67 -31.43
CA LYS A 594 -20.89 -2.20 -31.44
C LYS A 594 -21.16 -1.11 -30.40
N VAL A 595 -20.60 -1.24 -29.19
CA VAL A 595 -20.78 -0.22 -28.15
C VAL A 595 -19.90 1.00 -28.39
N ARG A 596 -18.66 0.84 -28.88
CA ARG A 596 -17.81 1.99 -29.26
C ARG A 596 -18.43 2.83 -30.36
N GLU A 597 -19.06 2.20 -31.35
CA GLU A 597 -19.86 2.86 -32.39
C GLU A 597 -21.09 3.60 -31.82
N LEU A 598 -21.75 3.03 -30.79
CA LEU A 598 -22.89 3.66 -30.11
C LEU A 598 -22.49 4.86 -29.23
N VAL A 599 -21.30 4.86 -28.64
CA VAL A 599 -20.77 5.96 -27.81
C VAL A 599 -20.14 7.07 -28.66
N ASP A 600 -19.71 6.76 -29.89
CA ASP A 600 -19.06 7.69 -30.83
C ASP A 600 -17.78 8.32 -30.24
N VAL A 601 -16.87 7.50 -29.70
CA VAL A 601 -15.58 7.94 -29.14
C VAL A 601 -14.40 7.13 -29.68
N ASP A 602 -13.31 7.81 -30.01
CA ASP A 602 -12.04 7.16 -30.37
C ASP A 602 -11.24 6.83 -29.10
N LEU A 603 -11.13 5.53 -28.79
CA LEU A 603 -10.37 5.04 -27.63
C LEU A 603 -8.85 5.21 -27.77
N GLN A 604 -8.33 5.59 -28.94
CA GLN A 604 -6.92 5.96 -29.12
C GLN A 604 -6.68 7.46 -28.86
N ALA A 605 -7.73 8.29 -28.89
CA ALA A 605 -7.64 9.74 -28.67
C ALA A 605 -7.93 10.18 -27.23
N ILE A 606 -8.43 9.27 -26.38
CA ILE A 606 -8.72 9.51 -24.95
C ILE A 606 -7.75 8.73 -24.05
N PRO A 607 -7.57 9.13 -22.77
CA PRO A 607 -6.79 8.38 -21.79
C PRO A 607 -7.32 6.96 -21.58
N SER A 608 -6.42 5.98 -21.49
CA SER A 608 -6.77 4.56 -21.36
C SER A 608 -7.36 4.22 -20.00
N THR A 609 -8.03 3.06 -19.93
CA THR A 609 -8.55 2.44 -18.69
C THR A 609 -7.56 2.52 -17.52
N HIS A 610 -6.29 2.19 -17.77
CA HIS A 610 -5.20 2.23 -16.77
C HIS A 610 -4.79 3.66 -16.39
N GLN A 611 -4.74 4.60 -17.36
CA GLN A 611 -4.41 6.00 -17.09
C GLN A 611 -5.50 6.67 -16.22
N LEU A 612 -6.77 6.41 -16.53
CA LEU A 612 -7.91 6.90 -15.74
C LEU A 612 -7.94 6.30 -14.32
N PHE A 613 -7.65 5.00 -14.18
CA PHE A 613 -7.50 4.35 -12.88
C PHE A 613 -6.34 4.95 -12.08
N SER A 614 -5.19 5.19 -12.73
CA SER A 614 -4.01 5.80 -12.11
C SER A 614 -4.30 7.25 -11.66
N ALA A 615 -5.02 8.03 -12.47
CA ALA A 615 -5.44 9.38 -12.14
C ALA A 615 -6.42 9.40 -10.95
N MET A 616 -7.34 8.44 -10.86
CA MET A 616 -8.21 8.25 -9.69
C MET A 616 -7.37 7.98 -8.42
N VAL A 617 -6.46 7.01 -8.45
CA VAL A 617 -5.62 6.65 -7.30
C VAL A 617 -4.71 7.83 -6.88
N GLN A 618 -4.09 8.52 -7.84
CA GLN A 618 -3.29 9.71 -7.56
C GLN A 618 -4.14 10.83 -6.95
N THR A 619 -5.38 11.01 -7.40
CA THR A 619 -6.30 12.01 -6.85
C THR A 619 -6.71 11.69 -5.42
N LEU A 620 -6.91 10.41 -5.07
CA LEU A 620 -7.15 9.97 -3.68
C LEU A 620 -5.96 10.35 -2.77
N TYR A 621 -4.73 10.03 -3.18
CA TYR A 621 -3.53 10.33 -2.40
C TYR A 621 -3.24 11.84 -2.29
N ASN A 622 -3.31 12.58 -3.40
CA ASN A 622 -3.13 14.04 -3.45
C ASN A 622 -4.18 14.78 -2.62
N SER A 623 -5.40 14.26 -2.54
CA SER A 623 -6.49 14.81 -1.72
C SER A 623 -6.51 14.27 -0.29
N HIS A 624 -5.49 13.50 0.09
CA HIS A 624 -5.29 12.87 1.41
C HIS A 624 -6.52 12.11 1.94
N PHE A 625 -7.11 11.22 1.13
CA PHE A 625 -8.39 10.54 1.42
C PHE A 625 -8.47 9.80 2.78
N LEU A 626 -7.34 9.39 3.36
CA LEU A 626 -7.28 8.73 4.69
C LEU A 626 -7.48 9.69 5.86
N SER A 627 -7.39 11.01 5.65
CA SER A 627 -7.65 12.06 6.65
C SER A 627 -8.77 13.01 6.23
N ASN A 628 -8.88 13.34 4.93
CA ASN A 628 -10.00 14.04 4.31
C ASN A 628 -11.13 13.03 4.01
N LEU A 629 -11.89 12.64 5.04
CA LEU A 629 -12.94 11.63 4.93
C LEU A 629 -14.12 12.16 4.08
N SER A 630 -14.40 11.53 2.94
CA SER A 630 -15.50 11.91 2.05
C SER A 630 -16.19 10.71 1.41
N VAL A 631 -17.52 10.80 1.23
CA VAL A 631 -18.33 9.81 0.50
C VAL A 631 -17.79 9.63 -0.92
N CYS A 632 -17.29 10.69 -1.56
CA CYS A 632 -16.70 10.61 -2.91
C CYS A 632 -15.49 9.66 -2.98
N SER A 633 -14.68 9.58 -1.91
CA SER A 633 -13.57 8.61 -1.85
C SER A 633 -14.06 7.17 -1.74
N VAL A 634 -15.13 6.93 -0.98
CA VAL A 634 -15.75 5.61 -0.85
C VAL A 634 -16.39 5.20 -2.18
N GLN A 635 -17.13 6.11 -2.83
CA GLN A 635 -17.74 5.89 -4.15
C GLN A 635 -16.66 5.57 -5.20
N ALA A 636 -15.57 6.34 -5.25
CA ALA A 636 -14.47 6.10 -6.18
C ALA A 636 -13.86 4.69 -6.00
N ILE A 637 -13.53 4.31 -4.76
CA ILE A 637 -12.93 3.01 -4.48
C ILE A 637 -13.90 1.85 -4.78
N VAL A 638 -15.17 1.98 -4.42
CA VAL A 638 -16.17 0.91 -4.65
C VAL A 638 -16.49 0.74 -6.14
N ILE A 639 -16.41 1.81 -6.93
CA ILE A 639 -16.51 1.75 -8.41
C ILE A 639 -15.20 1.24 -9.04
N SER A 640 -14.04 1.47 -8.43
CA SER A 640 -12.75 1.03 -9.00
C SER A 640 -12.59 -0.49 -9.04
N THR A 641 -13.37 -1.22 -8.22
CA THR A 641 -13.54 -2.68 -8.32
C THR A 641 -13.99 -3.14 -9.71
N GLU A 642 -14.73 -2.32 -10.46
CA GLU A 642 -15.19 -2.66 -11.82
C GLU A 642 -14.05 -2.82 -12.84
N VAL A 643 -12.84 -2.34 -12.50
CA VAL A 643 -11.70 -2.21 -13.42
C VAL A 643 -10.44 -2.87 -12.87
N ALA A 644 -10.18 -2.74 -11.55
CA ALA A 644 -8.91 -3.14 -10.94
C ALA A 644 -8.55 -4.61 -11.19
N HIS A 645 -9.55 -5.49 -11.26
CA HIS A 645 -9.34 -6.91 -11.53
C HIS A 645 -8.80 -7.16 -12.95
N ASN A 646 -9.34 -6.49 -13.98
CA ASN A 646 -8.87 -6.60 -15.36
C ASN A 646 -7.49 -5.95 -15.57
N LEU A 647 -7.13 -4.94 -14.77
CA LEU A 647 -5.78 -4.37 -14.73
C LEU A 647 -4.77 -5.23 -13.94
N GLY A 648 -5.21 -6.34 -13.31
CA GLY A 648 -4.36 -7.17 -12.45
C GLY A 648 -4.05 -6.57 -11.07
N LEU A 649 -4.67 -5.42 -10.72
CA LEU A 649 -4.47 -4.63 -9.51
C LEU A 649 -5.38 -5.06 -8.33
N SER A 650 -5.89 -6.30 -8.35
CA SER A 650 -6.81 -6.86 -7.34
C SER A 650 -6.38 -6.61 -5.89
N GLN A 651 -5.09 -6.74 -5.58
CA GLN A 651 -4.55 -6.56 -4.23
C GLN A 651 -4.56 -5.09 -3.78
N LEU A 652 -4.29 -4.15 -4.70
CA LEU A 652 -4.40 -2.72 -4.42
C LEU A 652 -5.86 -2.35 -4.13
N ASN A 653 -6.79 -2.85 -4.95
CA ASN A 653 -8.23 -2.60 -4.77
C ASN A 653 -8.75 -3.18 -3.45
N ALA A 654 -8.36 -4.41 -3.07
CA ALA A 654 -8.75 -4.99 -1.78
C ALA A 654 -8.23 -4.18 -0.57
N THR A 655 -7.04 -3.59 -0.68
CA THR A 655 -6.47 -2.70 0.35
C THR A 655 -7.22 -1.35 0.41
N LEU A 656 -7.45 -0.72 -0.74
CA LEU A 656 -8.24 0.52 -0.84
C LEU A 656 -9.67 0.30 -0.32
N PHE A 657 -10.31 -0.82 -0.67
CA PHE A 657 -11.65 -1.17 -0.24
C PHE A 657 -11.76 -1.28 1.28
N ASN A 658 -10.80 -1.92 1.96
CA ASN A 658 -10.79 -1.97 3.42
C ASN A 658 -10.53 -0.61 4.08
N ALA A 659 -9.78 0.29 3.44
CA ALA A 659 -9.71 1.68 3.85
C ALA A 659 -11.07 2.38 3.66
N ALA A 660 -11.76 2.16 2.53
CA ALA A 660 -13.10 2.69 2.26
C ALA A 660 -14.16 2.19 3.26
N VAL A 661 -14.09 0.93 3.71
CA VAL A 661 -14.92 0.41 4.83
C VAL A 661 -14.71 1.26 6.09
N ARG A 662 -13.46 1.50 6.48
CA ARG A 662 -13.16 2.31 7.67
C ARG A 662 -13.58 3.78 7.50
N ILE A 663 -13.43 4.36 6.31
CA ILE A 663 -13.91 5.71 5.98
C ILE A 663 -15.45 5.76 6.08
N ALA A 664 -16.15 4.76 5.53
CA ALA A 664 -17.61 4.66 5.56
C ALA A 664 -18.15 4.49 6.99
N GLU A 665 -17.48 3.72 7.84
CA GLU A 665 -17.79 3.63 9.28
C GLU A 665 -17.62 4.98 9.99
N CYS A 666 -16.49 5.67 9.76
CA CYS A 666 -16.22 7.00 10.33
C CYS A 666 -17.25 8.04 9.87
N LEU A 667 -17.71 7.96 8.61
CA LEU A 667 -18.79 8.76 8.03
C LEU A 667 -20.20 8.26 8.43
N GLY A 668 -20.34 7.25 9.28
CA GLY A 668 -21.66 6.77 9.72
C GLY A 668 -22.51 6.11 8.63
N ILE A 669 -21.94 5.76 7.47
CA ILE A 669 -22.64 5.12 6.33
C ILE A 669 -23.28 3.78 6.73
N HIS A 670 -22.69 3.08 7.70
CA HIS A 670 -23.22 1.86 8.34
C HIS A 670 -24.43 2.08 9.28
N LYS A 671 -24.87 3.33 9.51
CA LYS A 671 -25.93 3.71 10.47
C LYS A 671 -26.96 4.70 9.89
N ILE A 672 -27.14 4.72 8.57
CA ILE A 672 -28.11 5.59 7.89
C ILE A 672 -29.53 5.15 8.24
N GLN A 673 -30.27 6.02 8.92
CA GLN A 673 -31.69 5.84 9.21
C GLN A 673 -32.55 6.17 7.97
N ASP A 674 -33.69 5.49 7.84
CA ASP A 674 -34.65 5.75 6.77
C ASP A 674 -35.25 7.17 6.88
N PRO A 675 -35.33 7.93 5.78
CA PRO A 675 -35.97 9.24 5.78
C PRO A 675 -37.49 9.12 5.97
N SER A 676 -38.10 10.24 6.38
CA SER A 676 -39.57 10.35 6.48
C SER A 676 -40.23 10.03 5.13
N LYS A 677 -41.29 9.22 5.12
CA LYS A 677 -42.08 8.89 3.90
C LYS A 677 -42.89 10.07 3.32
N LYS A 678 -42.60 11.31 3.73
CA LYS A 678 -43.19 12.52 3.14
C LYS A 678 -42.39 12.91 1.89
N PRO A 679 -43.02 13.44 0.84
CA PRO A 679 -42.27 14.07 -0.25
C PRO A 679 -41.53 15.30 0.28
N ALA A 680 -40.32 15.54 -0.24
CA ALA A 680 -39.53 16.74 0.04
C ALA A 680 -40.28 18.00 -0.44
N GLN A 681 -40.25 19.07 0.38
CA GLN A 681 -41.00 20.30 0.14
C GLN A 681 -40.13 21.46 -0.39
N ASN A 682 -38.81 21.28 -0.42
CA ASN A 682 -37.81 22.27 -0.84
C ASN A 682 -36.53 21.57 -1.34
N LYS A 683 -35.55 22.33 -1.88
CA LYS A 683 -34.30 21.76 -2.42
C LYS A 683 -33.45 21.10 -1.33
N ASP A 684 -33.35 21.70 -0.14
CA ASP A 684 -32.51 21.19 0.95
C ASP A 684 -32.98 19.80 1.45
N GLU A 685 -34.30 19.61 1.60
CA GLU A 685 -34.92 18.29 1.90
C GLU A 685 -34.73 17.27 0.76
N TRP A 686 -34.64 17.73 -0.49
CA TRP A 686 -34.39 16.88 -1.65
C TRP A 686 -32.92 16.45 -1.71
N ASP A 687 -31.98 17.38 -1.61
CA ASP A 687 -30.54 17.08 -1.62
C ASP A 687 -30.17 16.18 -0.42
N GLU A 688 -30.75 16.37 0.77
CA GLU A 688 -30.59 15.43 1.90
C GLU A 688 -31.17 14.03 1.60
N LYS A 689 -32.33 13.94 0.93
CA LYS A 689 -32.90 12.64 0.50
C LYS A 689 -31.95 11.92 -0.45
N VAL A 690 -31.35 12.65 -1.39
CA VAL A 690 -30.34 12.14 -2.34
C VAL A 690 -29.06 11.70 -1.62
N GLU A 691 -28.51 12.50 -0.70
CA GLU A 691 -27.32 12.15 0.08
C GLU A 691 -27.49 10.84 0.85
N ARG A 692 -28.62 10.68 1.56
CA ARG A 692 -28.94 9.46 2.32
C ARG A 692 -29.10 8.23 1.43
N GLU A 693 -29.77 8.37 0.29
CA GLU A 693 -29.99 7.27 -0.65
C GLU A 693 -28.68 6.85 -1.35
N VAL A 694 -27.83 7.81 -1.76
CA VAL A 694 -26.47 7.51 -2.27
C VAL A 694 -25.66 6.76 -1.22
N GLY A 695 -25.68 7.20 0.04
CA GLY A 695 -25.02 6.50 1.15
C GLY A 695 -25.49 5.06 1.33
N LYS A 696 -26.81 4.80 1.22
CA LYS A 696 -27.38 3.44 1.25
C LYS A 696 -26.93 2.58 0.08
N ARG A 697 -26.93 3.10 -1.15
CA ARG A 697 -26.51 2.38 -2.35
C ARG A 697 -25.04 2.00 -2.27
N VAL A 698 -24.19 2.92 -1.82
CA VAL A 698 -22.77 2.68 -1.52
C VAL A 698 -22.62 1.57 -0.47
N TRP A 699 -23.33 1.65 0.66
CA TRP A 699 -23.26 0.63 1.71
C TRP A 699 -23.69 -0.76 1.20
N CYS A 700 -24.76 -0.82 0.40
CA CYS A 700 -25.26 -2.04 -0.21
C CYS A 700 -24.20 -2.68 -1.14
N GLN A 701 -23.56 -1.89 -2.01
CA GLN A 701 -22.50 -2.38 -2.89
C GLN A 701 -21.23 -2.78 -2.12
N MET A 702 -20.94 -2.15 -0.98
CA MET A 702 -19.87 -2.58 -0.08
C MET A 702 -20.17 -3.93 0.58
N ILE A 703 -21.40 -4.16 1.07
CA ILE A 703 -21.83 -5.48 1.56
C ILE A 703 -21.66 -6.54 0.47
N ILE A 704 -22.12 -6.26 -0.75
CA ILE A 704 -21.98 -7.15 -1.91
C ILE A 704 -20.51 -7.50 -2.16
N GLN A 705 -19.61 -6.52 -2.25
CA GLN A 705 -18.19 -6.75 -2.56
C GLN A 705 -17.46 -7.49 -1.43
N ASP A 706 -17.68 -7.12 -0.17
CA ASP A 706 -17.05 -7.76 1.00
C ASP A 706 -17.51 -9.22 1.17
N HIS A 707 -18.83 -9.47 1.12
CA HIS A 707 -19.38 -10.81 1.31
C HIS A 707 -19.08 -11.74 0.13
N PHE A 708 -19.07 -11.24 -1.11
CA PHE A 708 -18.67 -12.03 -2.26
C PHE A 708 -17.16 -12.33 -2.34
N ALA A 709 -16.32 -11.64 -1.55
CA ALA A 709 -14.90 -11.95 -1.41
C ALA A 709 -14.63 -13.12 -0.45
N ILE A 710 -15.52 -13.38 0.52
CA ILE A 710 -15.41 -14.45 1.54
C ILE A 710 -14.90 -15.80 0.98
N PRO A 711 -15.40 -16.34 -0.14
CA PRO A 711 -14.96 -17.64 -0.67
C PRO A 711 -13.49 -17.68 -1.09
N PHE A 712 -12.82 -16.52 -1.20
CA PHE A 712 -11.42 -16.35 -1.59
C PHE A 712 -10.53 -15.88 -0.42
N THR A 713 -11.10 -15.23 0.59
CA THR A 713 -10.40 -14.62 1.74
C THR A 713 -10.55 -15.41 3.05
N ASP A 714 -11.53 -16.31 3.15
CA ASP A 714 -11.96 -16.96 4.40
C ASP A 714 -12.36 -16.00 5.54
N THR A 715 -12.57 -14.71 5.24
CA THR A 715 -12.91 -13.65 6.21
C THR A 715 -13.68 -12.49 5.55
N TYR A 716 -14.41 -11.71 6.35
CA TYR A 716 -15.17 -10.52 5.94
C TYR A 716 -14.93 -9.34 6.91
N SER A 717 -15.05 -8.11 6.41
CA SER A 717 -14.91 -6.89 7.21
C SER A 717 -16.26 -6.32 7.67
N ILE A 718 -17.35 -6.56 6.93
CA ILE A 718 -18.68 -6.01 7.20
C ILE A 718 -19.58 -7.11 7.80
N SER A 719 -19.57 -7.25 9.13
CA SER A 719 -20.47 -8.20 9.80
C SER A 719 -21.94 -7.78 9.69
N PRO A 720 -22.87 -8.69 9.33
CA PRO A 720 -24.32 -8.45 9.41
C PRO A 720 -24.82 -7.99 10.78
N MET A 721 -24.06 -8.24 11.84
CA MET A 721 -24.40 -7.86 13.22
C MET A 721 -23.98 -6.42 13.60
N HIS A 722 -23.21 -5.72 12.75
CA HIS A 722 -22.51 -4.48 13.13
C HIS A 722 -23.02 -3.20 12.42
N PHE A 723 -24.03 -3.29 11.56
CA PHE A 723 -24.63 -2.15 10.87
C PHE A 723 -26.16 -2.08 11.06
N SER A 724 -26.75 -0.91 10.80
CA SER A 724 -28.20 -0.68 10.88
C SER A 724 -28.77 0.07 9.67
N THR A 725 -27.95 0.32 8.64
CA THR A 725 -28.40 0.91 7.37
C THR A 725 -29.35 -0.04 6.64
N GLY A 726 -30.58 0.42 6.42
CA GLY A 726 -31.57 -0.30 5.61
C GLY A 726 -31.23 -0.28 4.11
N PRO A 727 -31.89 -1.13 3.29
CA PRO A 727 -31.63 -1.21 1.85
C PRO A 727 -31.92 0.10 1.12
N PRO A 728 -31.28 0.33 -0.06
CA PRO A 728 -31.59 1.43 -0.95
C PRO A 728 -33.01 1.34 -1.52
N MET A 729 -33.55 2.46 -1.97
CA MET A 729 -34.88 2.53 -2.59
C MET A 729 -34.86 1.88 -3.99
N ASN A 730 -35.93 1.18 -4.36
CA ASN A 730 -36.12 0.63 -5.70
C ASN A 730 -36.83 1.70 -6.53
N ALA A 731 -36.08 2.73 -6.90
CA ALA A 731 -36.62 3.98 -7.39
C ALA A 731 -35.76 4.51 -8.54
N ASP A 732 -36.38 5.33 -9.40
CA ASP A 732 -35.65 6.08 -10.42
C ASP A 732 -35.09 7.39 -9.84
N ASP A 733 -33.92 7.80 -10.32
CA ASP A 733 -33.18 8.97 -9.79
C ASP A 733 -33.86 10.33 -10.08
N TYR A 734 -34.98 10.35 -10.81
CA TYR A 734 -35.70 11.59 -11.11
C TYR A 734 -36.70 12.00 -10.00
N ASP A 735 -37.18 11.06 -9.18
CA ASP A 735 -38.16 11.33 -8.11
C ASP A 735 -37.86 10.59 -6.79
N LEU A 736 -37.02 9.55 -6.84
CA LEU A 736 -36.73 8.65 -5.74
C LEU A 736 -38.03 8.12 -5.08
N THR A 737 -39.03 7.72 -5.87
CA THR A 737 -40.25 7.03 -5.41
C THR A 737 -39.99 5.52 -5.31
N ASP A 738 -40.09 4.92 -4.12
CA ASP A 738 -39.89 3.47 -3.93
C ASP A 738 -41.01 2.68 -4.62
N MET A 739 -40.65 1.95 -5.68
CA MET A 739 -41.53 1.09 -6.46
C MET A 739 -41.37 -0.38 -6.06
N PRO A 740 -42.38 -1.24 -6.29
CA PRO A 740 -42.25 -2.68 -6.06
C PRO A 740 -41.05 -3.27 -6.80
N ILE A 741 -40.33 -4.21 -6.19
CA ILE A 741 -39.11 -4.83 -6.74
C ILE A 741 -39.32 -5.54 -8.10
N THR A 742 -40.58 -5.79 -8.48
CA THR A 742 -40.98 -6.29 -9.81
C THR A 742 -40.90 -5.23 -10.92
N SER A 743 -40.86 -3.95 -10.57
CA SER A 743 -40.60 -2.83 -11.48
C SER A 743 -39.09 -2.57 -11.55
N PRO A 744 -38.46 -2.72 -12.73
CA PRO A 744 -37.02 -2.49 -12.87
C PRO A 744 -36.69 -0.99 -12.75
N THR A 745 -35.69 -0.69 -11.93
CA THR A 745 -35.10 0.62 -11.68
C THR A 745 -33.58 0.46 -11.60
N ILE A 746 -32.83 1.57 -11.62
CA ILE A 746 -31.37 1.56 -11.52
C ILE A 746 -30.84 0.81 -10.27
N SER A 747 -31.64 0.73 -9.20
CA SER A 747 -31.28 0.03 -7.94
C SER A 747 -31.71 -1.45 -7.89
N THR A 748 -32.56 -1.95 -8.81
CA THR A 748 -33.16 -3.29 -8.69
C THR A 748 -32.11 -4.40 -8.69
N TYR A 749 -31.06 -4.27 -9.50
CA TYR A 749 -29.98 -5.26 -9.60
C TYR A 749 -29.26 -5.44 -8.25
N ILE A 750 -28.72 -4.36 -7.66
CA ILE A 750 -28.03 -4.47 -6.37
C ILE A 750 -28.97 -4.90 -5.23
N ARG A 751 -30.24 -4.47 -5.24
CA ARG A 751 -31.26 -4.90 -4.27
C ARG A 751 -31.61 -6.39 -4.36
N VAL A 752 -31.37 -7.02 -5.49
CA VAL A 752 -31.44 -8.48 -5.64
C VAL A 752 -30.13 -9.14 -5.23
N LEU A 753 -29.00 -8.58 -5.67
CA LEU A 753 -27.68 -9.16 -5.50
C LEU A 753 -27.24 -9.25 -4.03
N VAL A 754 -27.58 -8.26 -3.20
CA VAL A 754 -27.25 -8.24 -1.76
C VAL A 754 -27.83 -9.44 -1.00
N ASN A 755 -29.03 -9.92 -1.33
CA ASN A 755 -29.62 -11.10 -0.67
C ASN A 755 -28.80 -12.38 -0.96
N LEU A 756 -28.14 -12.46 -2.12
CA LEU A 756 -27.24 -13.57 -2.45
C LEU A 756 -25.91 -13.44 -1.68
N ALA A 757 -25.47 -12.20 -1.41
CA ALA A 757 -24.26 -11.88 -0.67
C ALA A 757 -24.40 -12.21 0.83
N GLU A 758 -25.54 -11.91 1.45
CA GLU A 758 -25.86 -12.20 2.86
C GLU A 758 -25.76 -13.69 3.24
N LEU A 759 -25.77 -14.61 2.26
CA LEU A 759 -25.52 -16.03 2.50
C LEU A 759 -24.06 -16.36 2.81
N MET A 760 -23.10 -15.54 2.36
CA MET A 760 -21.66 -15.87 2.40
C MET A 760 -21.04 -15.82 3.82
N PRO A 761 -21.40 -14.88 4.73
CA PRO A 761 -20.99 -14.98 6.13
C PRO A 761 -21.51 -16.26 6.78
N GLY A 762 -22.80 -16.57 6.59
CA GLY A 762 -23.42 -17.80 7.09
C GLY A 762 -22.81 -19.08 6.51
N LEU A 763 -22.28 -19.03 5.29
CA LEU A 763 -21.49 -20.11 4.69
C LEU A 763 -20.21 -20.34 5.48
N VAL A 764 -19.33 -19.34 5.60
CA VAL A 764 -17.98 -19.51 6.19
C VAL A 764 -18.01 -19.80 7.70
N ASP A 765 -18.90 -19.14 8.45
CA ASP A 765 -19.03 -19.32 9.90
C ASP A 765 -19.59 -20.71 10.24
N GLY A 766 -20.54 -21.19 9.44
CA GLY A 766 -21.18 -22.47 9.66
C GLY A 766 -20.28 -23.69 9.39
N LEU A 767 -19.13 -23.51 8.72
CA LEU A 767 -18.06 -24.52 8.65
C LEU A 767 -17.30 -24.69 9.98
N GLY A 768 -17.52 -23.80 10.96
CA GLY A 768 -16.80 -23.73 12.23
C GLY A 768 -15.51 -22.90 12.12
N PRO A 769 -14.86 -22.57 13.27
CA PRO A 769 -13.68 -21.71 13.30
C PRO A 769 -12.53 -22.27 12.46
N MET A 770 -11.75 -21.44 11.78
CA MET A 770 -10.68 -21.91 10.87
C MET A 770 -9.64 -22.81 11.55
N LYS A 771 -9.32 -22.58 12.83
CA LYS A 771 -8.44 -23.43 13.66
C LYS A 771 -9.03 -24.80 14.03
N SER A 772 -10.33 -25.00 13.84
CA SER A 772 -11.10 -26.14 14.33
C SER A 772 -12.41 -26.28 13.53
N ARG A 773 -12.29 -26.49 12.22
CA ARG A 773 -13.45 -26.71 11.33
C ARG A 773 -14.22 -27.97 11.78
N LYS A 774 -15.54 -28.00 11.53
CA LYS A 774 -16.42 -29.13 11.88
C LYS A 774 -16.00 -30.44 11.19
N PRO A 775 -16.48 -31.62 11.65
CA PRO A 775 -16.39 -32.86 10.88
C PRO A 775 -16.89 -32.69 9.43
N MET A 776 -16.24 -33.37 8.48
CA MET A 776 -16.52 -33.17 7.04
C MET A 776 -17.97 -33.48 6.65
N ARG A 777 -18.65 -34.38 7.38
CA ARG A 777 -20.08 -34.65 7.23
C ARG A 777 -20.92 -33.40 7.54
N GLU A 778 -20.71 -32.79 8.71
CA GLU A 778 -21.44 -31.58 9.14
C GLU A 778 -21.14 -30.37 8.24
N GLN A 779 -19.89 -30.23 7.76
CA GLN A 779 -19.55 -29.21 6.78
C GLN A 779 -20.34 -29.40 5.47
N TYR A 780 -20.50 -30.65 5.02
CA TYR A 780 -21.24 -30.95 3.79
C TYR A 780 -22.76 -30.78 3.95
N GLU A 781 -23.32 -31.24 5.07
CA GLU A 781 -24.72 -31.01 5.45
C GLU A 781 -25.04 -29.50 5.55
N HIS A 782 -24.11 -28.69 6.09
CA HIS A 782 -24.21 -27.23 6.11
C HIS A 782 -24.17 -26.62 4.70
N ILE A 783 -23.27 -27.07 3.83
CA ILE A 783 -23.18 -26.57 2.44
C ILE A 783 -24.46 -26.85 1.65
N LEU A 784 -25.04 -28.06 1.79
CA LEU A 784 -26.34 -28.39 1.18
C LEU A 784 -27.48 -27.51 1.74
N HIS A 785 -27.43 -27.15 3.03
CA HIS A 785 -28.39 -26.23 3.63
C HIS A 785 -28.23 -24.78 3.11
N ILE A 786 -27.01 -24.31 2.86
CA ILE A 786 -26.77 -23.00 2.23
C ILE A 786 -27.17 -23.01 0.74
N ASP A 787 -26.92 -24.08 -0.01
CA ASP A 787 -27.40 -24.22 -1.39
C ASP A 787 -28.94 -24.27 -1.45
N GLN A 788 -29.60 -24.94 -0.50
CA GLN A 788 -31.05 -24.90 -0.37
C GLN A 788 -31.57 -23.46 -0.11
N LYS A 789 -30.88 -22.67 0.71
CA LYS A 789 -31.19 -21.23 0.92
C LYS A 789 -30.95 -20.41 -0.34
N MET A 790 -29.83 -20.62 -1.04
CA MET A 790 -29.51 -19.99 -2.33
C MET A 790 -30.66 -20.23 -3.31
N ARG A 791 -31.03 -21.49 -3.56
CA ARG A 791 -32.19 -21.87 -4.38
C ARG A 791 -33.49 -21.22 -3.89
N GLY A 792 -33.66 -21.03 -2.58
CA GLY A 792 -34.78 -20.30 -1.99
C GLY A 792 -34.80 -18.80 -2.33
N ILE A 793 -33.66 -18.11 -2.32
CA ILE A 793 -33.57 -16.69 -2.69
C ILE A 793 -33.73 -16.53 -4.20
N VAL A 794 -33.04 -17.33 -5.01
CA VAL A 794 -33.06 -17.15 -6.48
C VAL A 794 -34.47 -17.40 -7.08
N LYS A 795 -35.33 -18.21 -6.42
CA LYS A 795 -36.76 -18.36 -6.73
C LYS A 795 -37.61 -17.11 -6.53
N ASN A 796 -37.16 -16.17 -5.69
CA ASN A 796 -37.88 -14.94 -5.36
C ASN A 796 -37.36 -13.72 -6.16
N ILE A 797 -36.43 -13.92 -7.10
CA ILE A 797 -35.93 -12.85 -7.96
C ILE A 797 -37.05 -12.36 -8.89
N PRO A 798 -37.17 -11.03 -9.11
CA PRO A 798 -38.12 -10.47 -10.06
C PRO A 798 -38.04 -11.15 -11.44
N PRO A 799 -39.17 -11.61 -12.03
CA PRO A 799 -39.16 -12.28 -13.33
C PRO A 799 -38.52 -11.46 -14.46
N VAL A 800 -38.52 -10.13 -14.34
CA VAL A 800 -37.87 -9.19 -15.27
C VAL A 800 -36.33 -9.25 -15.27
N LEU A 801 -35.73 -9.84 -14.23
CA LEU A 801 -34.30 -10.16 -14.13
C LEU A 801 -33.99 -11.65 -14.29
N LEU A 802 -34.99 -12.46 -14.67
CA LEU A 802 -34.83 -13.89 -14.99
C LEU A 802 -35.12 -14.15 -16.47
N ARG A 803 -36.26 -13.66 -16.98
CA ARG A 803 -36.75 -13.91 -18.35
C ARG A 803 -36.53 -12.69 -19.24
N ALA A 804 -36.29 -12.94 -20.53
CA ALA A 804 -36.18 -11.86 -21.52
C ALA A 804 -37.56 -11.23 -21.76
N ASP A 805 -37.67 -9.92 -21.52
CA ASP A 805 -38.85 -9.10 -21.85
C ASP A 805 -38.41 -8.13 -22.94
N LYS A 806 -38.44 -8.58 -24.21
CA LYS A 806 -37.89 -7.82 -25.34
C LYS A 806 -38.50 -6.41 -25.50
N ILE A 807 -39.71 -6.18 -24.95
CA ILE A 807 -40.36 -4.86 -24.93
C ILE A 807 -39.71 -3.94 -23.89
N LYS A 808 -39.47 -4.43 -22.66
CA LYS A 808 -38.75 -3.66 -21.63
C LYS A 808 -37.25 -3.55 -21.91
N GLU A 809 -36.62 -4.59 -22.44
CA GLU A 809 -35.21 -4.57 -22.84
C GLU A 809 -34.95 -3.54 -23.96
N ALA A 810 -35.94 -3.26 -24.83
CA ALA A 810 -35.89 -2.18 -25.81
C ALA A 810 -36.18 -0.77 -25.22
N GLN A 811 -36.70 -0.68 -24.00
CA GLN A 811 -36.99 0.59 -23.29
C GLN A 811 -35.94 0.93 -22.22
N ILE A 812 -35.26 -0.07 -21.68
CA ILE A 812 -34.33 0.00 -20.56
C ILE A 812 -33.00 -0.62 -21.03
N PRO A 813 -32.04 0.18 -21.56
CA PRO A 813 -30.89 -0.34 -22.29
C PRO A 813 -30.01 -1.31 -21.49
N TRP A 814 -29.94 -1.16 -20.16
CA TRP A 814 -29.17 -2.03 -19.28
C TRP A 814 -29.86 -3.35 -18.90
N LEU A 815 -31.16 -3.52 -19.16
CA LEU A 815 -31.93 -4.62 -18.56
C LEU A 815 -31.49 -6.01 -19.05
N ALA A 816 -31.21 -6.14 -20.35
CA ALA A 816 -30.77 -7.41 -20.94
C ALA A 816 -29.42 -7.86 -20.37
N ILE A 817 -28.43 -6.96 -20.31
CA ILE A 817 -27.11 -7.25 -19.77
C ILE A 817 -27.13 -7.45 -18.25
N ALA A 818 -28.00 -6.74 -17.51
CA ALA A 818 -28.20 -6.97 -16.08
C ALA A 818 -28.77 -8.36 -15.78
N ARG A 819 -29.75 -8.83 -16.57
CA ARG A 819 -30.29 -10.21 -16.50
C ARG A 819 -29.21 -11.26 -16.77
N ARG A 820 -28.38 -11.09 -17.81
CA ARG A 820 -27.25 -12.01 -18.10
C ARG A 820 -26.19 -11.99 -16.98
N SER A 821 -25.87 -10.81 -16.46
CA SER A 821 -24.89 -10.64 -15.37
C SER A 821 -25.36 -11.26 -14.05
N LEU A 822 -26.66 -11.18 -13.77
CA LEU A 822 -27.26 -11.84 -12.61
C LEU A 822 -27.23 -13.37 -12.75
N ALA A 823 -27.52 -13.91 -13.94
CA ALA A 823 -27.42 -15.34 -14.20
C ALA A 823 -25.97 -15.87 -14.04
N ILE A 824 -24.99 -15.14 -14.58
CA ILE A 824 -23.56 -15.42 -14.44
C ILE A 824 -23.14 -15.40 -12.96
N THR A 825 -23.55 -14.37 -12.21
CA THR A 825 -23.17 -14.22 -10.80
C THR A 825 -23.87 -15.23 -9.89
N ALA A 826 -25.16 -15.51 -10.08
CA ALA A 826 -25.88 -16.50 -9.29
C ALA A 826 -25.35 -17.93 -9.52
N ALA A 827 -24.93 -18.24 -10.76
CA ALA A 827 -24.26 -19.50 -11.07
C ALA A 827 -22.87 -19.59 -10.40
N GLU A 828 -22.06 -18.52 -10.42
CA GLU A 828 -20.77 -18.54 -9.73
C GLU A 828 -20.93 -18.65 -8.20
N LYS A 829 -21.93 -18.01 -7.58
CA LYS A 829 -22.11 -18.12 -6.11
C LYS A 829 -22.58 -19.50 -5.67
N ILE A 830 -23.26 -20.27 -6.54
CA ILE A 830 -23.45 -21.72 -6.33
C ILE A 830 -22.11 -22.46 -6.32
N ILE A 831 -21.23 -22.18 -7.29
CA ILE A 831 -19.89 -22.77 -7.33
C ILE A 831 -19.10 -22.41 -6.05
N MET A 832 -19.23 -21.19 -5.54
CA MET A 832 -18.59 -20.75 -4.30
C MET A 832 -19.14 -21.46 -3.05
N ILE A 833 -20.46 -21.68 -2.96
CA ILE A 833 -21.08 -22.46 -1.88
C ILE A 833 -20.53 -23.89 -1.84
N HIS A 834 -20.38 -24.54 -2.99
CA HIS A 834 -19.85 -25.90 -3.10
C HIS A 834 -18.32 -25.99 -3.14
N ARG A 835 -17.59 -24.87 -3.22
CA ARG A 835 -16.11 -24.78 -3.35
C ARG A 835 -15.34 -25.68 -2.35
N PRO A 836 -15.72 -25.81 -1.06
CA PRO A 836 -14.98 -26.64 -0.10
C PRO A 836 -15.00 -28.15 -0.41
N PHE A 837 -15.93 -28.63 -1.23
CA PHE A 837 -16.04 -30.04 -1.64
C PHE A 837 -15.92 -30.27 -3.15
N LEU A 838 -16.00 -29.22 -3.99
CA LEU A 838 -15.94 -29.32 -5.45
C LEU A 838 -14.73 -30.16 -5.94
N PHE A 839 -13.51 -29.82 -5.53
CA PHE A 839 -12.31 -30.56 -5.93
C PHE A 839 -12.29 -32.03 -5.47
N ARG A 840 -12.96 -32.35 -4.36
CA ARG A 840 -13.11 -33.74 -3.88
C ARG A 840 -14.15 -34.50 -4.71
N SER A 841 -15.23 -33.82 -5.12
CA SER A 841 -16.36 -34.41 -5.86
C SER A 841 -16.02 -34.95 -7.26
N PHE A 842 -14.87 -34.58 -7.82
CA PHE A 842 -14.33 -35.23 -9.04
C PHE A 842 -13.87 -36.68 -8.79
N ASN A 843 -13.37 -36.98 -7.59
CA ASN A 843 -12.79 -38.28 -7.22
C ASN A 843 -13.68 -39.11 -6.28
N ASP A 844 -14.54 -38.46 -5.48
CA ASP A 844 -15.41 -39.10 -4.50
C ASP A 844 -16.91 -38.90 -4.85
N GLN A 845 -17.58 -40.03 -5.11
CA GLN A 845 -19.00 -40.09 -5.46
C GLN A 845 -19.93 -39.66 -4.31
N THR A 846 -19.48 -39.65 -3.05
CA THR A 846 -20.24 -39.09 -1.92
C THR A 846 -20.63 -37.63 -2.15
N TYR A 847 -19.84 -36.88 -2.93
CA TYR A 847 -20.06 -35.46 -3.20
C TYR A 847 -20.61 -35.20 -4.62
N ILE A 848 -21.12 -36.21 -5.33
CA ILE A 848 -21.57 -36.13 -6.74
C ILE A 848 -22.61 -35.03 -7.00
N TYR A 849 -23.43 -34.67 -6.00
CA TYR A 849 -24.35 -33.54 -6.07
C TYR A 849 -23.61 -32.22 -6.33
N SER A 850 -22.50 -31.98 -5.63
CA SER A 850 -21.67 -30.78 -5.80
C SER A 850 -21.03 -30.73 -7.18
N ARG A 851 -20.48 -31.86 -7.66
CA ARG A 851 -19.93 -31.97 -9.03
C ARG A 851 -20.98 -31.58 -10.07
N ARG A 852 -22.15 -32.23 -10.05
CA ARG A 852 -23.25 -31.97 -11.00
C ARG A 852 -23.74 -30.53 -10.96
N THR A 853 -23.92 -29.98 -9.75
CA THR A 853 -24.39 -28.61 -9.54
C THR A 853 -23.36 -27.58 -10.03
N CYS A 854 -22.07 -27.76 -9.74
CA CYS A 854 -21.02 -26.85 -10.21
C CYS A 854 -20.75 -26.93 -11.72
N VAL A 855 -20.84 -28.12 -12.32
CA VAL A 855 -20.70 -28.30 -13.78
C VAL A 855 -21.87 -27.66 -14.53
N ALA A 856 -23.11 -27.84 -14.04
CA ALA A 856 -24.27 -27.16 -14.60
C ALA A 856 -24.13 -25.64 -14.50
N ALA A 857 -23.69 -25.12 -13.34
CA ALA A 857 -23.42 -23.70 -13.14
C ALA A 857 -22.29 -23.16 -14.04
N ALA A 858 -21.19 -23.90 -14.22
CA ALA A 858 -20.10 -23.54 -15.10
C ALA A 858 -20.57 -23.41 -16.55
N MET A 859 -21.34 -24.38 -17.05
CA MET A 859 -21.94 -24.32 -18.39
C MET A 859 -22.91 -23.13 -18.55
N THR A 860 -23.62 -22.71 -17.51
CA THR A 860 -24.41 -21.45 -17.52
C THR A 860 -23.53 -20.25 -17.84
N ILE A 861 -22.41 -20.12 -17.13
CA ILE A 861 -21.54 -18.95 -17.22
C ILE A 861 -20.88 -18.90 -18.59
N LEU A 862 -20.38 -20.05 -19.10
CA LEU A 862 -19.79 -20.12 -20.44
C LEU A 862 -20.81 -19.81 -21.54
N ARG A 863 -22.09 -20.21 -21.37
CA ARG A 863 -23.19 -19.89 -22.29
C ARG A 863 -23.51 -18.40 -22.29
N GLU A 864 -23.85 -17.82 -21.14
CA GLU A 864 -24.22 -16.40 -21.08
C GLU A 864 -23.06 -15.49 -21.47
N HIS A 865 -21.81 -15.83 -21.10
CA HIS A 865 -20.61 -15.12 -21.57
C HIS A 865 -20.46 -15.19 -23.10
N GLU A 866 -20.76 -16.32 -23.74
CA GLU A 866 -20.79 -16.36 -25.20
C GLU A 866 -21.82 -15.39 -25.77
N VAL A 867 -23.03 -15.39 -25.23
CA VAL A 867 -24.10 -14.54 -25.79
C VAL A 867 -23.77 -13.06 -25.61
N ILE A 868 -23.17 -12.64 -24.50
CA ILE A 868 -22.68 -11.26 -24.29
C ILE A 868 -21.67 -10.85 -25.38
N VAL A 869 -20.65 -11.68 -25.61
CA VAL A 869 -19.61 -11.43 -26.62
C VAL A 869 -20.20 -11.43 -28.04
N ARG A 870 -21.10 -12.38 -28.34
CA ARG A 870 -21.75 -12.52 -29.65
C ARG A 870 -22.76 -11.41 -29.95
N GLU A 871 -23.46 -10.91 -28.94
CA GLU A 871 -24.36 -9.76 -29.05
C GLU A 871 -23.61 -8.43 -29.09
N GLY A 872 -22.29 -8.42 -28.81
CA GLY A 872 -21.47 -7.21 -28.76
C GLY A 872 -21.97 -6.22 -27.70
N ASP A 873 -22.36 -6.72 -26.53
CA ASP A 873 -22.80 -5.89 -25.40
C ASP A 873 -21.60 -5.30 -24.63
N ILE A 874 -21.86 -4.55 -23.55
CA ILE A 874 -20.80 -4.17 -22.60
C ILE A 874 -20.27 -5.40 -21.85
N SER A 875 -19.00 -5.33 -21.45
CA SER A 875 -18.34 -6.38 -20.67
C SER A 875 -17.86 -5.84 -19.34
N ILE A 876 -18.20 -6.52 -18.23
CA ILE A 876 -17.73 -6.15 -16.88
C ILE A 876 -16.86 -7.27 -16.30
N TRP A 877 -16.01 -6.92 -15.34
CA TRP A 877 -14.98 -7.81 -14.79
C TRP A 877 -15.51 -9.20 -14.34
N THR A 878 -16.74 -9.26 -13.81
CA THR A 878 -17.40 -10.50 -13.36
C THR A 878 -17.63 -11.48 -14.51
N HIS A 879 -17.92 -11.00 -15.73
CA HIS A 879 -18.08 -11.87 -16.91
C HIS A 879 -16.78 -12.62 -17.18
N THR A 880 -15.66 -11.90 -17.23
CA THR A 880 -14.32 -12.45 -17.45
C THR A 880 -13.91 -13.38 -16.30
N ALA A 881 -13.99 -12.90 -15.06
CA ALA A 881 -13.56 -13.65 -13.87
C ALA A 881 -14.31 -14.98 -13.71
N PHE A 882 -15.62 -14.97 -13.93
CA PHE A 882 -16.45 -16.16 -13.72
C PHE A 882 -16.40 -17.08 -14.94
N ALA A 883 -16.20 -16.57 -16.16
CA ALA A 883 -15.91 -17.39 -17.34
C ALA A 883 -14.60 -18.18 -17.20
N ILE A 884 -13.54 -17.58 -16.64
CA ILE A 884 -12.29 -18.29 -16.31
C ILE A 884 -12.57 -19.37 -15.27
N THR A 885 -13.27 -19.03 -14.19
CA THR A 885 -13.63 -19.97 -13.12
C THR A 885 -14.42 -21.18 -13.65
N ALA A 886 -15.39 -20.92 -14.53
CA ALA A 886 -16.17 -21.95 -15.20
C ALA A 886 -15.33 -22.82 -16.15
N ALA A 887 -14.50 -22.21 -17.01
CA ALA A 887 -13.61 -22.94 -17.93
C ALA A 887 -12.66 -23.87 -17.17
N VAL A 888 -12.05 -23.41 -16.07
CA VAL A 888 -11.20 -24.20 -15.18
C VAL A 888 -11.96 -25.39 -14.59
N ILE A 889 -13.20 -25.21 -14.13
CA ILE A 889 -14.04 -26.30 -13.61
C ILE A 889 -14.39 -27.32 -14.70
N MET A 890 -14.68 -26.87 -15.92
CA MET A 890 -14.92 -27.76 -17.05
C MET A 890 -13.66 -28.55 -17.45
N CYS A 891 -12.45 -27.98 -17.30
CA CYS A 891 -11.20 -28.74 -17.49
C CYS A 891 -11.10 -29.92 -16.50
N PHE A 892 -11.42 -29.70 -15.23
CA PHE A 892 -11.44 -30.77 -14.22
C PHE A 892 -12.55 -31.79 -14.49
N GLU A 893 -13.72 -31.37 -14.96
CA GLU A 893 -14.79 -32.28 -15.37
C GLU A 893 -14.36 -33.18 -16.54
N VAL A 894 -13.73 -32.62 -17.58
CA VAL A 894 -13.20 -33.40 -18.72
C VAL A 894 -12.16 -34.42 -18.24
N ASN A 895 -11.23 -34.02 -17.37
CA ASN A 895 -10.20 -34.91 -16.83
C ASN A 895 -10.76 -36.00 -15.90
N ALA A 896 -11.91 -35.75 -15.25
CA ALA A 896 -12.61 -36.69 -14.37
C ALA A 896 -13.80 -37.41 -15.06
N THR A 897 -13.97 -37.26 -16.37
CA THR A 897 -14.98 -37.98 -17.17
C THR A 897 -14.41 -39.33 -17.62
N ALA A 898 -15.18 -40.40 -17.50
CA ALA A 898 -14.74 -41.73 -17.90
C ALA A 898 -14.72 -41.89 -19.44
N ASP A 899 -13.79 -42.68 -19.97
CA ASP A 899 -13.53 -42.82 -21.41
C ASP A 899 -14.74 -43.38 -22.21
N ASN A 900 -15.78 -43.89 -21.53
CA ASN A 900 -17.04 -44.34 -22.14
C ASN A 900 -18.08 -43.21 -22.36
N GLN A 901 -17.81 -41.97 -21.95
CA GLN A 901 -18.69 -40.80 -22.14
C GLN A 901 -18.16 -39.79 -23.18
N VAL A 902 -17.50 -40.30 -24.23
CA VAL A 902 -16.78 -39.52 -25.27
C VAL A 902 -17.55 -38.29 -25.76
N THR A 903 -18.84 -38.41 -26.09
CA THR A 903 -19.64 -37.30 -26.64
C THR A 903 -19.83 -36.16 -25.65
N ILE A 904 -19.97 -36.45 -24.36
CA ILE A 904 -20.11 -35.45 -23.30
C ILE A 904 -18.75 -34.79 -23.05
N ALA A 905 -17.69 -35.59 -22.95
CA ALA A 905 -16.32 -35.10 -22.81
C ALA A 905 -15.91 -34.20 -23.99
N GLN A 906 -16.35 -34.49 -25.22
CA GLN A 906 -16.10 -33.63 -26.38
C GLN A 906 -16.87 -32.31 -26.29
N SER A 907 -18.17 -32.34 -26.03
CA SER A 907 -18.97 -31.11 -25.89
C SER A 907 -18.44 -30.18 -24.79
N HIS A 908 -17.93 -30.75 -23.69
CA HIS A 908 -17.23 -29.98 -22.64
C HIS A 908 -15.90 -29.37 -23.14
N LYS A 909 -15.09 -30.11 -23.92
CA LYS A 909 -13.87 -29.56 -24.55
C LYS A 909 -14.19 -28.41 -25.50
N ASP A 910 -15.20 -28.59 -26.36
CA ASP A 910 -15.63 -27.58 -27.34
C ASP A 910 -16.04 -26.28 -26.63
N ALA A 911 -16.78 -26.38 -25.52
CA ALA A 911 -17.16 -25.24 -24.69
C ALA A 911 -15.95 -24.53 -24.03
N ILE A 912 -14.92 -25.27 -23.60
CA ILE A 912 -13.70 -24.65 -23.03
C ILE A 912 -12.86 -23.99 -24.12
N VAL A 913 -12.70 -24.62 -25.30
CA VAL A 913 -11.98 -24.03 -26.44
C VAL A 913 -12.66 -22.72 -26.87
N ALA A 914 -13.99 -22.73 -27.00
CA ALA A 914 -14.75 -21.51 -27.33
C ALA A 914 -14.59 -20.41 -26.25
N ALA A 915 -14.59 -20.77 -24.97
CA ALA A 915 -14.34 -19.84 -23.87
C ALA A 915 -12.90 -19.29 -23.86
N ARG A 916 -11.89 -20.14 -24.10
CA ARG A 916 -10.48 -19.78 -24.20
C ARG A 916 -10.24 -18.78 -25.32
N THR A 917 -10.80 -19.01 -26.51
CA THR A 917 -10.70 -18.08 -27.64
C THR A 917 -11.28 -16.71 -27.29
N ARG A 918 -12.51 -16.65 -26.75
CA ARG A 918 -13.14 -15.39 -26.30
C ARG A 918 -12.35 -14.64 -25.24
N LEU A 919 -11.55 -15.34 -24.42
CA LEU A 919 -10.68 -14.72 -23.42
C LEU A 919 -9.35 -14.24 -24.05
N ALA A 920 -8.82 -14.95 -25.05
CA ALA A 920 -7.58 -14.59 -25.74
C ALA A 920 -7.73 -13.29 -26.55
N ASP A 921 -8.90 -13.07 -27.16
CA ASP A 921 -9.21 -11.85 -27.93
C ASP A 921 -9.15 -10.56 -27.07
N ARG A 922 -9.28 -10.67 -25.74
CA ARG A 922 -9.29 -9.56 -24.77
C ARG A 922 -7.85 -9.14 -24.40
N THR A 923 -7.14 -8.55 -25.35
CA THR A 923 -5.69 -8.24 -25.19
C THR A 923 -5.37 -7.20 -24.12
N ASN A 924 -6.29 -6.27 -23.82
CA ASN A 924 -6.14 -5.25 -22.78
C ASN A 924 -6.63 -5.71 -21.39
N ASP A 925 -6.89 -7.00 -21.22
CA ASP A 925 -7.48 -7.59 -20.01
C ASP A 925 -6.50 -8.60 -19.38
N VAL A 926 -5.71 -8.15 -18.40
CA VAL A 926 -4.67 -8.94 -17.72
C VAL A 926 -5.30 -10.16 -17.01
N LEU A 927 -6.55 -10.05 -16.58
CA LEU A 927 -7.29 -11.17 -15.99
C LEU A 927 -7.64 -12.21 -17.06
N ALA A 928 -8.14 -11.80 -18.23
CA ALA A 928 -8.41 -12.71 -19.34
C ALA A 928 -7.15 -13.42 -19.84
N GLN A 929 -6.04 -12.70 -20.03
CA GLN A 929 -4.77 -13.27 -20.52
C GLN A 929 -4.14 -14.27 -19.53
N ARG A 930 -4.24 -14.00 -18.22
CA ARG A 930 -3.90 -15.00 -17.17
C ARG A 930 -4.87 -16.17 -17.17
N GLY A 931 -6.16 -15.93 -17.44
CA GLY A 931 -7.16 -16.98 -17.61
C GLY A 931 -6.82 -17.96 -18.73
N VAL A 932 -6.42 -17.45 -19.90
CA VAL A 932 -5.94 -18.27 -21.04
C VAL A 932 -4.71 -19.08 -20.65
N ALA A 933 -3.70 -18.44 -20.06
CA ALA A 933 -2.48 -19.13 -19.60
C ALA A 933 -2.77 -20.26 -18.59
N LEU A 934 -3.81 -20.10 -17.75
CA LEU A 934 -4.24 -21.14 -16.79
C LEU A 934 -5.00 -22.28 -17.48
N ILE A 935 -5.89 -21.98 -18.42
CA ILE A 935 -6.59 -23.01 -19.21
C ILE A 935 -5.57 -23.84 -19.99
N ASP A 936 -4.62 -23.18 -20.67
CA ASP A 936 -3.56 -23.84 -21.44
C ASP A 936 -2.63 -24.68 -20.54
N ALA A 937 -2.31 -24.20 -19.34
CA ALA A 937 -1.54 -24.96 -18.36
C ALA A 937 -2.25 -26.23 -17.88
N ILE A 938 -3.58 -26.21 -17.72
CA ILE A 938 -4.37 -27.38 -17.31
C ILE A 938 -4.56 -28.35 -18.49
N PHE A 939 -4.73 -27.85 -19.73
CA PHE A 939 -4.88 -28.68 -20.92
C PHE A 939 -3.59 -29.35 -21.38
N THR A 940 -2.46 -28.65 -21.27
CA THR A 940 -1.15 -29.17 -21.68
C THR A 940 -0.45 -29.92 -20.55
N ALA A 941 -0.99 -29.95 -19.32
CA ALA A 941 -0.48 -30.82 -18.27
C ALA A 941 -0.62 -32.29 -18.71
N ASP A 942 0.50 -33.02 -18.73
CA ASP A 942 0.57 -34.33 -19.36
C ASP A 942 -0.12 -35.37 -18.48
N THR A 943 -1.09 -36.11 -19.04
CA THR A 943 -1.67 -37.29 -18.39
C THR A 943 -0.76 -38.51 -18.57
N SER A 944 0.55 -38.31 -18.34
CA SER A 944 1.63 -39.28 -18.54
C SER A 944 1.68 -40.35 -17.45
N SER A 945 0.64 -41.19 -17.39
CA SER A 945 0.53 -42.31 -16.44
C SER A 945 0.19 -43.64 -17.13
N ASP A 946 0.93 -44.00 -18.18
CA ASP A 946 0.92 -45.32 -18.86
C ASP A 946 1.41 -46.50 -17.96
N SER A 947 1.29 -46.35 -16.63
CA SER A 947 1.76 -47.28 -15.61
C SER A 947 0.82 -47.41 -14.40
N ALA A 948 -0.29 -46.66 -14.37
CA ALA A 948 -1.33 -46.75 -13.34
C ALA A 948 -2.65 -47.28 -13.92
N GLY A 949 -3.31 -48.19 -13.21
CA GLY A 949 -4.57 -48.79 -13.66
C GLY A 949 -5.76 -47.80 -13.72
N PRO A 950 -6.87 -48.18 -14.36
CA PRO A 950 -8.03 -47.31 -14.55
C PRO A 950 -8.69 -46.97 -13.20
N GLY A 951 -8.40 -45.78 -12.68
CA GLY A 951 -9.02 -45.31 -11.44
C GLY A 951 -8.38 -44.10 -10.75
N ASN A 952 -7.15 -43.67 -11.10
CA ASN A 952 -6.51 -42.56 -10.37
C ASN A 952 -5.55 -41.69 -11.22
N LYS A 953 -6.10 -40.90 -12.16
CA LYS A 953 -5.38 -39.81 -12.84
C LYS A 953 -5.21 -38.63 -11.88
N MET A 954 -4.25 -38.70 -10.97
CA MET A 954 -4.00 -37.63 -9.99
C MET A 954 -3.41 -36.39 -10.67
N ILE A 955 -3.98 -35.22 -10.39
CA ILE A 955 -3.62 -33.96 -11.04
C ILE A 955 -2.31 -33.41 -10.46
N ASP A 956 -1.30 -33.20 -11.32
CA ASP A 956 -0.04 -32.56 -10.94
C ASP A 956 -0.16 -31.03 -10.93
N PHE A 957 -0.48 -30.48 -9.76
CA PHE A 957 -0.48 -29.03 -9.53
C PHE A 957 0.90 -28.37 -9.69
N GLY A 958 2.01 -29.10 -9.53
CA GLY A 958 3.36 -28.58 -9.76
C GLY A 958 3.63 -28.37 -11.24
N GLN A 959 3.26 -29.34 -12.08
CA GLN A 959 3.38 -29.20 -13.54
C GLN A 959 2.45 -28.10 -14.08
N ILE A 960 1.22 -28.00 -13.58
CA ILE A 960 0.29 -26.90 -13.94
C ILE A 960 0.88 -25.55 -13.55
N LEU A 961 1.44 -25.39 -12.34
CA LEU A 961 2.04 -24.12 -11.91
C LEU A 961 3.23 -23.71 -12.79
N ALA A 962 4.11 -24.65 -13.13
CA ALA A 962 5.26 -24.38 -14.00
C ALA A 962 4.84 -23.99 -15.43
N LYS A 963 3.83 -24.68 -16.00
CA LYS A 963 3.26 -24.36 -17.32
C LYS A 963 2.52 -23.01 -17.28
N PHE A 964 1.78 -22.71 -16.21
CA PHE A 964 1.09 -21.41 -16.01
C PHE A 964 2.05 -20.22 -15.97
N SER A 965 3.13 -20.27 -15.19
CA SER A 965 4.14 -19.19 -15.17
C SER A 965 4.86 -19.04 -16.52
N THR A 966 4.97 -20.13 -17.31
CA THR A 966 5.55 -20.07 -18.66
C THR A 966 4.60 -19.36 -19.64
N PHE A 967 3.34 -19.79 -19.73
CA PHE A 967 2.35 -19.18 -20.63
C PHE A 967 1.96 -17.76 -20.22
N THR A 968 2.00 -17.42 -18.92
CA THR A 968 1.72 -16.04 -18.46
C THR A 968 2.74 -15.04 -19.04
N ARG A 969 4.03 -15.38 -19.07
CA ARG A 969 5.08 -14.54 -19.70
C ARG A 969 4.97 -14.50 -21.22
N MET A 970 4.45 -15.55 -21.85
CA MET A 970 4.20 -15.56 -23.29
C MET A 970 3.03 -14.65 -23.67
N ASN A 971 1.92 -14.69 -22.92
CA ASN A 971 0.72 -13.90 -23.20
C ASN A 971 0.89 -12.41 -22.83
N LEU A 972 1.68 -12.09 -21.80
CA LEU A 972 1.83 -10.74 -21.26
C LEU A 972 3.20 -10.09 -21.52
N GLY A 973 4.13 -10.78 -22.19
CA GLY A 973 5.48 -10.31 -22.46
C GLY A 973 6.42 -10.29 -21.24
N PRO A 974 7.72 -10.07 -21.46
CA PRO A 974 8.75 -10.18 -20.40
C PRO A 974 8.72 -9.04 -19.37
N ASP A 975 8.16 -7.89 -19.73
CA ASP A 975 8.17 -6.67 -18.90
C ASP A 975 6.88 -6.48 -18.06
N THR A 976 5.96 -7.45 -18.02
CA THR A 976 4.81 -7.35 -17.10
C THR A 976 5.20 -7.69 -15.65
N PRO A 977 4.65 -6.97 -14.65
CA PRO A 977 5.03 -7.15 -13.26
C PRO A 977 4.43 -8.43 -12.64
N GLU A 978 5.08 -9.57 -12.89
CA GLU A 978 5.44 -10.45 -11.77
C GLU A 978 6.62 -9.81 -11.01
N THR A 979 6.62 -9.88 -9.69
CA THR A 979 7.53 -9.14 -8.79
C THR A 979 9.04 -9.34 -9.08
N THR A 980 9.60 -8.38 -9.81
CA THR A 980 10.99 -7.85 -9.76
C THR A 980 12.16 -8.82 -9.55
N VAL A 981 12.86 -9.16 -10.65
CA VAL A 981 14.34 -9.31 -10.72
C VAL A 981 14.81 -8.85 -12.10
N SER A 982 15.95 -8.14 -12.22
CA SER A 982 16.47 -7.66 -13.51
C SER A 982 17.91 -8.09 -13.80
N ARG A 983 18.25 -8.25 -15.10
CA ARG A 983 19.44 -7.64 -15.76
C ARG A 983 19.50 -7.93 -17.28
N PHE A 984 20.21 -7.04 -17.96
CA PHE A 984 20.21 -6.75 -19.40
C PHE A 984 20.67 -7.85 -20.39
N SER A 985 19.94 -7.94 -21.52
CA SER A 985 20.38 -8.11 -22.92
C SER A 985 21.35 -9.26 -23.33
N ASN A 986 20.93 -10.14 -24.25
CA ASN A 986 21.06 -9.88 -25.70
C ASN A 986 20.42 -10.93 -26.65
N THR A 987 20.02 -10.45 -27.84
CA THR A 987 19.86 -11.15 -29.15
C THR A 987 18.78 -12.22 -29.42
N ASP A 988 18.15 -12.02 -30.59
CA ASP A 988 17.33 -12.86 -31.50
C ASP A 988 16.04 -13.59 -31.04
N PRO A 989 14.87 -13.30 -31.68
CA PRO A 989 13.61 -14.00 -31.47
C PRO A 989 13.26 -14.99 -32.60
N GLN A 990 13.58 -16.28 -32.43
CA GLN A 990 12.98 -17.36 -33.22
C GLN A 990 12.67 -18.59 -32.34
N ASP A 991 11.39 -18.78 -32.02
CA ASP A 991 10.69 -20.06 -32.17
C ASP A 991 9.21 -19.91 -31.76
N VAL A 992 8.34 -19.67 -32.75
CA VAL A 992 6.89 -19.65 -32.55
C VAL A 992 6.35 -21.07 -32.75
N ILE A 993 6.07 -21.78 -31.66
CA ILE A 993 5.42 -23.10 -31.72
C ILE A 993 3.92 -22.93 -31.97
N GLY A 994 3.58 -22.53 -33.20
CA GLY A 994 2.23 -22.61 -33.73
C GLY A 994 2.00 -23.95 -34.41
N ALA A 995 1.34 -24.90 -33.73
CA ALA A 995 1.00 -26.20 -34.30
C ALA A 995 -0.39 -26.70 -33.83
N HIS A 996 -1.26 -27.01 -34.79
CA HIS A 996 -2.47 -27.85 -34.64
C HIS A 996 -3.60 -27.42 -33.68
N PHE A 997 -4.04 -26.15 -33.72
CA PHE A 997 -5.36 -25.75 -33.18
C PHE A 997 -6.28 -24.96 -34.14
N ASN A 998 -5.82 -24.63 -35.36
CA ASN A 998 -6.67 -24.03 -36.39
C ASN A 998 -7.45 -25.11 -37.17
N GLU A 999 -8.59 -25.58 -36.63
CA GLU A 999 -9.76 -26.09 -37.37
C GLU A 999 -10.85 -26.64 -36.43
N MET A 1000 -11.51 -25.77 -35.64
CA MET A 1000 -12.78 -26.11 -34.97
C MET A 1000 -13.56 -24.86 -34.52
N GLN A 1001 -14.64 -24.53 -35.22
CA GLN A 1001 -15.73 -23.70 -34.66
C GLN A 1001 -16.87 -24.63 -34.28
N PRO A 1002 -17.32 -24.66 -33.00
CA PRO A 1002 -18.52 -25.39 -32.63
C PRO A 1002 -19.75 -24.65 -33.15
N ALA A 1003 -20.49 -25.26 -34.07
CA ALA A 1003 -21.78 -24.74 -34.49
C ALA A 1003 -22.80 -24.89 -33.36
N TRP A 1004 -23.03 -23.83 -32.58
CA TRP A 1004 -24.19 -23.70 -31.69
C TRP A 1004 -25.43 -23.38 -32.53
N ASP A 1005 -25.78 -24.30 -33.43
CA ASP A 1005 -26.88 -24.14 -34.37
C ASP A 1005 -28.20 -23.90 -33.63
N THR A 1006 -28.88 -22.82 -34.03
CA THR A 1006 -30.18 -22.41 -33.48
C THR A 1006 -30.22 -22.28 -31.96
N ALA A 1007 -29.46 -21.31 -31.42
CA ALA A 1007 -29.81 -20.66 -30.16
C ALA A 1007 -31.10 -19.81 -30.31
N GLU A 1008 -32.24 -20.47 -30.56
CA GLU A 1008 -33.55 -19.91 -30.21
C GLU A 1008 -33.55 -19.60 -28.70
N ASP A 1009 -34.35 -18.62 -28.25
CA ASP A 1009 -34.39 -18.19 -26.84
C ASP A 1009 -34.82 -19.36 -25.92
N ILE A 1010 -33.85 -20.16 -25.46
CA ILE A 1010 -34.05 -21.18 -24.42
C ILE A 1010 -34.57 -20.43 -23.20
N ASP A 1011 -35.84 -20.69 -22.84
CA ASP A 1011 -36.46 -20.05 -21.69
C ASP A 1011 -35.56 -20.24 -20.47
N PHE A 1012 -35.01 -19.11 -19.99
CA PHE A 1012 -34.14 -19.10 -18.84
C PHE A 1012 -34.86 -19.75 -17.67
N ASP A 1013 -36.17 -19.54 -17.52
CA ASP A 1013 -36.98 -20.15 -16.46
C ASP A 1013 -37.02 -21.68 -16.57
N ALA A 1014 -37.15 -22.25 -17.77
CA ALA A 1014 -37.15 -23.70 -17.97
C ALA A 1014 -35.78 -24.33 -17.64
N TRP A 1015 -34.69 -23.72 -18.12
CA TRP A 1015 -33.32 -24.16 -17.79
C TRP A 1015 -33.01 -23.95 -16.30
N PHE A 1016 -33.46 -22.83 -15.73
CA PHE A 1016 -33.28 -22.45 -14.34
C PHE A 1016 -34.01 -23.41 -13.41
N ASN A 1017 -35.29 -23.70 -13.66
CA ASN A 1017 -36.03 -24.73 -12.93
C ASN A 1017 -35.35 -26.10 -13.10
N GLY A 1018 -34.72 -26.41 -14.23
CA GLY A 1018 -33.82 -27.54 -14.37
C GLY A 1018 -32.72 -27.54 -13.29
N THR A 1019 -31.77 -26.63 -13.39
CA THR A 1019 -30.58 -26.57 -12.51
C THR A 1019 -30.93 -26.35 -11.04
N PHE A 1020 -31.96 -25.56 -10.74
CA PHE A 1020 -32.33 -25.15 -9.38
C PHE A 1020 -33.42 -26.03 -8.74
N HIS A 1021 -34.28 -26.72 -9.50
CA HIS A 1021 -35.44 -27.48 -8.97
C HIS A 1021 -35.51 -28.97 -9.35
N THR A 1022 -34.88 -29.47 -10.44
CA THR A 1022 -35.04 -30.90 -10.83
C THR A 1022 -33.98 -31.85 -10.25
N LEU A 1023 -32.99 -31.32 -9.54
CA LEU A 1023 -32.16 -32.12 -8.63
C LEU A 1023 -33.00 -32.47 -7.38
N HIS A 1024 -33.46 -33.72 -7.32
CA HIS A 1024 -34.30 -34.23 -6.23
C HIS A 1024 -33.67 -34.08 -4.83
N ASP A 1025 -34.55 -34.11 -3.82
CA ASP A 1025 -34.27 -33.87 -2.40
C ASP A 1025 -33.05 -34.67 -1.88
N PRO A 1026 -31.99 -34.01 -1.37
CA PRO A 1026 -30.81 -34.69 -0.86
C PRO A 1026 -31.06 -35.49 0.44
N LEU A 1027 -32.24 -35.42 1.06
CA LEU A 1027 -32.58 -36.10 2.32
C LEU A 1027 -33.25 -37.48 2.14
N GLN A 1028 -33.15 -38.11 0.95
CA GLN A 1028 -33.70 -39.46 0.69
C GLN A 1028 -32.64 -40.57 0.51
N PHE A 1029 -31.44 -40.41 1.10
CA PHE A 1029 -30.40 -41.44 1.19
C PHE A 1029 -29.78 -41.50 2.60
#